data_AF-A0A3L7TCW5-F1
#
_entry.id   AF-A0A3L7TCW5-F1
#
_cell.length_a   1.000
_cell.length_b   1.000
_cell.length_c   1.000
_cell.angle_alpha   90.00
_cell.angle_beta   90.00
_cell.angle_gamma   90.00
#
_symmetry.space_group_name_H-M   'P 1'
#
loop_
_entity.id
_entity.type
_entity.pdbx_description
1 polymer ?
#
loop_
_entity_poly.entity_id
_entity_poly.type
_entity_poly.pdbx_seq_one_letter_code
_entity_poly.pdbx_strand_id
1 'polypeptide(L)'
;MRISRIISSLAQLHLVMLFALLCAAPTHAQTTCGNASNDCFTTNLFAGGCSNPVCCSLVCTVEPSCCDTAWDDVCVAIAEKYCSDCGLVKESCFQPHPTPSCNNGAICEFVCQSLGLEYCCSERWDEACVAMALLLTDDCGDQAAGSCVVVHENPNCRDAECCNTVCTIDPSCCATTWDSSCVNWAERFCFACGNPRAGSCCHSHEGPYCNDLACCEAVCAIDPFCCNTRWDYDCAGRANDPAVCNIPSCRCGDTTPVLGQNISCRAVHENPGCDDRRCCDEVCYFDNFCCEVEWDFACVQMAGARCALSPNPEINAICSIASGSCFVKHEGVGCSQASCCAKVCIADPTCCDVVWDTDCATKAAIYCNGCGAIDSGSCFFPHGTPSCMDTQCCEAVCAIDLTCCSSEWDMFCVTNAAAYCIDTAITCGDPRTRPCAVANYLPACSDEECCYTICFSFDPTCCSRAWDETCAANAVYACDIGINNCPASGSPLVIHGNPGCSDVLCCTAVCSLDPICCSFGWSEECVRVAKGVCVTFGECPGSGPCDASHANPGCEDATCCTIVCQADPVCCDVSWSSSCAQAARGLCVPQSSWPCPCVGSCFDAHPETAGCQDEVCCSGVCNIDPSCCTESWDAGCVSIARVTCCSFPGCGDTCTGDCMIPHQTPFCNDASCCEAVCRFEPYCCDVRWDSSCVLEALRTCVGGCGMPSSGNCFNAHERPGCASGLCCTAVCAAEEFEYCCAIEWDEECAARARRICSDDLPECGRDGLPGCNIPHAGPSCGDAACCDAVCKIDEYCCTNQWDTACVAMVYTTEGCERYQAECGGECAGACCEPHFGPWCNDAVCCDAVCLVDFYCCTTLWDAFCASVANVNPSCQKACPDPECGTPEAGACCYPHDNANCNDETCCAAVCALDATCCDAVWDGVCASIANSECAVCEGGISCGSSTAGSCCNEHEKEPYCNNAKCCVLVCSLDETCCIDGWDTTCVKLAQILCGCN
;
A
#
# COMPACT_ATOMS: atom_id res chain seq x y z
N MET A 1 11.51 -68.57 28.27
CA MET A 1 10.15 -69.12 28.53
C MET A 1 9.22 -68.23 29.38
N ARG A 2 9.55 -66.96 29.67
CA ARG A 2 8.61 -66.01 30.33
C ARG A 2 8.06 -64.88 29.43
N ILE A 3 8.58 -64.71 28.20
CA ILE A 3 8.18 -63.63 27.29
C ILE A 3 6.99 -64.05 26.38
N SER A 4 6.88 -65.31 25.96
CA SER A 4 5.75 -65.77 25.12
C SER A 4 4.38 -65.84 25.83
N ARG A 5 4.32 -65.81 27.17
CA ARG A 5 3.03 -65.82 27.90
C ARG A 5 2.43 -64.43 28.11
N ILE A 6 3.24 -63.36 28.00
CA ILE A 6 2.78 -61.98 28.14
C ILE A 6 2.17 -61.49 26.83
N ILE A 7 2.77 -61.83 25.69
CA ILE A 7 2.28 -61.45 24.34
C ILE A 7 0.94 -62.11 24.01
N SER A 8 0.71 -63.35 24.45
CA SER A 8 -0.57 -64.05 24.21
C SER A 8 -1.73 -63.54 25.08
N SER A 9 -1.43 -62.84 26.19
CA SER A 9 -2.44 -62.27 27.09
C SER A 9 -2.85 -60.84 26.68
N LEU A 10 -1.96 -60.09 26.03
CA LEU A 10 -2.24 -58.76 25.46
C LEU A 10 -3.07 -58.84 24.17
N ALA A 11 -2.83 -59.84 23.32
CA ALA A 11 -3.62 -60.08 22.11
C ALA A 11 -5.08 -60.49 22.43
N GLN A 12 -5.32 -61.19 23.54
CA GLN A 12 -6.68 -61.54 23.98
C GLN A 12 -7.41 -60.36 24.66
N LEU A 13 -6.69 -59.37 25.21
CA LEU A 13 -7.29 -58.16 25.78
C LEU A 13 -7.77 -57.19 24.70
N HIS A 14 -7.02 -57.03 23.60
CA HIS A 14 -7.43 -56.18 22.47
C HIS A 14 -8.61 -56.75 21.68
N LEU A 15 -8.70 -58.08 21.53
CA LEU A 15 -9.82 -58.71 20.82
C LEU A 15 -11.14 -58.67 21.62
N VAL A 16 -11.07 -58.64 22.95
CA VAL A 16 -12.25 -58.51 23.84
C VAL A 16 -12.70 -57.05 23.98
N MET A 17 -11.78 -56.08 23.92
CA MET A 17 -12.11 -54.65 23.85
C MET A 17 -12.81 -54.28 22.53
N LEU A 18 -12.34 -54.80 21.38
CA LEU A 18 -13.01 -54.58 20.09
C LEU A 18 -14.44 -55.16 20.05
N PHE A 19 -14.66 -56.34 20.65
CA PHE A 19 -15.99 -56.95 20.71
C PHE A 19 -16.94 -56.25 21.70
N ALA A 20 -16.41 -55.59 22.73
CA ALA A 20 -17.20 -54.80 23.68
C ALA A 20 -17.64 -53.44 23.10
N LEU A 21 -16.81 -52.81 22.26
CA LEU A 21 -17.15 -51.58 21.54
C LEU A 21 -18.23 -51.80 20.45
N LEU A 22 -18.25 -52.97 19.81
CA LEU A 22 -19.29 -53.33 18.83
C LEU A 22 -20.69 -53.58 19.43
N CYS A 23 -20.83 -53.70 20.75
CA CYS A 23 -22.11 -53.99 21.41
C CYS A 23 -22.73 -52.79 22.16
N ALA A 24 -22.12 -51.60 22.11
CA ALA A 24 -22.54 -50.45 22.91
C ALA A 24 -22.60 -49.11 22.14
N ALA A 25 -22.72 -49.13 20.80
CA ALA A 25 -23.01 -47.90 20.05
C ALA A 25 -24.50 -47.53 20.14
N PRO A 26 -24.86 -46.27 20.43
CA PRO A 26 -26.24 -45.81 20.37
C PRO A 26 -26.75 -45.89 18.93
N THR A 27 -27.97 -46.42 18.76
CA THR A 27 -28.68 -46.61 17.49
C THR A 27 -29.09 -45.30 16.77
N HIS A 28 -28.44 -44.17 17.09
CA HIS A 28 -28.72 -42.84 16.48
C HIS A 28 -27.82 -42.52 15.27
N ALA A 29 -26.63 -43.09 15.16
CA ALA A 29 -25.62 -42.71 14.15
C ALA A 29 -25.87 -43.21 12.70
N GLN A 30 -27.05 -43.74 12.37
CA GLN A 30 -27.33 -44.37 11.05
C GLN A 30 -28.37 -43.65 10.19
N THR A 31 -28.99 -42.56 10.65
CA THR A 31 -30.09 -41.92 9.91
C THR A 31 -29.67 -40.92 8.82
N THR A 32 -28.44 -40.38 8.88
CA THR A 32 -27.92 -39.36 7.94
C THR A 32 -26.99 -39.93 6.86
N CYS A 33 -26.31 -41.04 7.13
CA CYS A 33 -25.39 -41.68 6.18
C CYS A 33 -26.10 -42.22 4.92
N GLY A 34 -25.65 -41.76 3.74
CA GLY A 34 -26.20 -42.15 2.44
C GLY A 34 -27.40 -41.33 1.95
N ASN A 35 -27.87 -40.35 2.74
CA ASN A 35 -28.91 -39.39 2.34
C ASN A 35 -28.37 -37.96 2.20
N ALA A 36 -27.10 -37.73 2.54
CA ALA A 36 -26.43 -36.44 2.39
C ALA A 36 -26.09 -36.17 0.91
N SER A 37 -26.14 -34.90 0.50
CA SER A 37 -25.87 -34.46 -0.88
C SER A 37 -24.39 -34.30 -1.20
N ASN A 38 -23.53 -34.17 -0.18
CA ASN A 38 -22.07 -34.07 -0.30
C ASN A 38 -21.43 -35.46 -0.34
N ASP A 39 -20.34 -35.61 -1.09
CA ASP A 39 -19.48 -36.79 -1.01
C ASP A 39 -18.73 -36.84 0.34
N CYS A 40 -17.98 -37.92 0.56
CA CYS A 40 -17.34 -38.16 1.85
C CYS A 40 -15.98 -37.50 2.01
N PHE A 41 -15.48 -36.85 0.97
CA PHE A 41 -14.16 -36.23 0.92
C PHE A 41 -14.24 -34.73 0.66
N THR A 42 -15.44 -34.19 0.46
CA THR A 42 -15.74 -32.77 0.61
C THR A 42 -16.36 -32.48 1.97
N THR A 43 -15.98 -31.34 2.54
CA THR A 43 -16.58 -30.87 3.79
C THR A 43 -18.04 -30.45 3.59
N ASN A 44 -18.85 -30.67 4.62
CA ASN A 44 -20.19 -30.15 4.74
C ASN A 44 -20.40 -29.67 6.18
N LEU A 45 -20.16 -28.37 6.39
CA LEU A 45 -20.25 -27.73 7.70
C LEU A 45 -21.70 -27.54 8.19
N PHE A 46 -22.68 -27.75 7.31
CA PHE A 46 -24.10 -27.51 7.59
C PHE A 46 -24.90 -28.79 7.85
N ALA A 47 -24.33 -29.97 7.56
CA ALA A 47 -24.95 -31.25 7.83
C ALA A 47 -23.91 -32.36 8.08
N GLY A 48 -24.14 -33.16 9.12
CA GLY A 48 -23.36 -34.36 9.38
C GLY A 48 -23.66 -35.50 8.41
N GLY A 49 -22.64 -36.32 8.15
CA GLY A 49 -22.69 -37.46 7.25
C GLY A 49 -22.38 -37.13 5.79
N CYS A 50 -22.17 -38.17 4.99
CA CYS A 50 -21.85 -38.04 3.57
C CYS A 50 -22.62 -39.06 2.72
N SER A 51 -22.52 -38.91 1.40
CA SER A 51 -23.32 -39.65 0.41
C SER A 51 -22.96 -41.14 0.29
N ASN A 52 -21.74 -41.55 0.66
CA ASN A 52 -21.36 -42.97 0.71
C ASN A 52 -21.67 -43.54 2.11
N PRO A 53 -22.70 -44.39 2.26
CA PRO A 53 -23.16 -44.86 3.57
C PRO A 53 -22.15 -45.75 4.29
N VAL A 54 -21.25 -46.42 3.56
CA VAL A 54 -20.22 -47.29 4.14
C VAL A 54 -19.07 -46.45 4.70
N CYS A 55 -18.60 -45.47 3.92
CA CYS A 55 -17.61 -44.52 4.40
C CYS A 55 -18.15 -43.71 5.59
N CYS A 56 -19.32 -43.10 5.40
CA CYS A 56 -20.01 -42.33 6.42
C CYS A 56 -20.05 -43.10 7.74
N SER A 57 -20.57 -44.33 7.72
CA SER A 57 -20.67 -45.16 8.91
C SER A 57 -19.31 -45.44 9.57
N LEU A 58 -18.24 -45.58 8.80
CA LEU A 58 -16.90 -45.82 9.31
C LEU A 58 -16.31 -44.56 9.97
N VAL A 59 -16.42 -43.40 9.33
CA VAL A 59 -15.99 -42.12 9.92
C VAL A 59 -16.79 -41.82 11.18
N CYS A 60 -18.13 -41.99 11.16
CA CYS A 60 -18.97 -41.81 12.35
C CYS A 60 -18.55 -42.71 13.52
N THR A 61 -17.96 -43.87 13.25
CA THR A 61 -17.49 -44.78 14.31
C THR A 61 -16.15 -44.37 14.91
N VAL A 62 -15.34 -43.63 14.15
CA VAL A 62 -14.06 -43.07 14.60
C VAL A 62 -14.29 -41.75 15.30
N GLU A 63 -15.10 -40.87 14.70
CA GLU A 63 -15.43 -39.54 15.21
C GLU A 63 -16.94 -39.28 15.05
N PRO A 64 -17.75 -39.48 16.11
CA PRO A 64 -19.21 -39.38 16.04
C PRO A 64 -19.75 -37.99 15.66
N SER A 65 -18.98 -36.93 15.96
CA SER A 65 -19.33 -35.55 15.63
C SER A 65 -19.50 -35.33 14.12
N CYS A 66 -18.81 -36.13 13.29
CA CYS A 66 -18.91 -36.12 11.84
C CYS A 66 -20.32 -36.39 11.30
N CYS A 67 -21.16 -37.08 12.08
CA CYS A 67 -22.49 -37.51 11.64
C CYS A 67 -23.62 -36.85 12.42
N ASP A 68 -23.28 -36.24 13.55
CA ASP A 68 -24.20 -35.55 14.45
C ASP A 68 -24.14 -34.02 14.30
N THR A 69 -23.01 -33.46 13.83
CA THR A 69 -22.77 -32.00 13.80
C THR A 69 -22.47 -31.51 12.38
N ALA A 70 -21.34 -31.91 11.81
CA ALA A 70 -20.84 -31.43 10.52
C ALA A 70 -19.82 -32.43 9.97
N TRP A 71 -19.72 -32.54 8.65
CA TRP A 71 -18.67 -33.28 7.98
C TRP A 71 -17.47 -32.35 7.71
N ASP A 72 -16.63 -32.07 8.70
CA ASP A 72 -15.52 -31.09 8.61
C ASP A 72 -14.19 -31.68 8.08
N ASP A 73 -13.09 -30.91 8.09
CA ASP A 73 -11.78 -31.36 7.59
C ASP A 73 -11.21 -32.54 8.38
N VAL A 74 -11.58 -32.68 9.65
CA VAL A 74 -11.21 -33.86 10.45
C VAL A 74 -11.98 -35.06 9.94
N CYS A 75 -13.27 -34.90 9.62
CA CYS A 75 -14.10 -35.94 9.02
C CYS A 75 -13.60 -36.34 7.63
N VAL A 76 -13.21 -35.37 6.80
CA VAL A 76 -12.60 -35.59 5.48
C VAL A 76 -11.25 -36.29 5.64
N ALA A 77 -10.36 -35.86 6.53
CA ALA A 77 -9.08 -36.52 6.74
C ALA A 77 -9.23 -37.96 7.28
N ILE A 78 -10.24 -38.22 8.12
CA ILE A 78 -10.60 -39.58 8.56
C ILE A 78 -11.18 -40.35 7.37
N ALA A 79 -12.02 -39.73 6.55
CA ALA A 79 -12.56 -40.35 5.35
C ALA A 79 -11.46 -40.72 4.36
N GLU A 80 -10.58 -39.80 3.99
CA GLU A 80 -9.39 -40.03 3.15
C GLU A 80 -8.55 -41.19 3.67
N LYS A 81 -8.44 -41.30 4.99
CA LYS A 81 -7.64 -42.35 5.64
C LYS A 81 -8.32 -43.72 5.69
N TYR A 82 -9.64 -43.79 5.76
CA TYR A 82 -10.37 -45.01 6.10
C TYR A 82 -11.45 -45.44 5.08
N CYS A 83 -11.90 -44.53 4.21
CA CYS A 83 -13.11 -44.71 3.40
C CYS A 83 -12.91 -45.08 1.94
N SER A 84 -11.70 -44.97 1.41
CA SER A 84 -11.48 -45.24 0.00
C SER A 84 -10.52 -46.40 -0.20
N ASP A 85 -10.86 -47.34 -1.09
CA ASP A 85 -9.87 -48.23 -1.70
C ASP A 85 -9.05 -47.49 -2.79
N CYS A 86 -9.29 -46.17 -2.99
CA CYS A 86 -8.66 -45.27 -3.94
C CYS A 86 -8.07 -44.00 -3.28
N GLY A 87 -6.78 -43.70 -3.46
CA GLY A 87 -6.07 -42.62 -2.75
C GLY A 87 -4.99 -43.14 -1.78
N LEU A 88 -4.93 -44.46 -1.55
CA LEU A 88 -4.10 -45.08 -0.50
C LEU A 88 -2.77 -45.64 -1.00
N VAL A 89 -2.52 -45.57 -2.30
CA VAL A 89 -1.26 -46.03 -2.90
C VAL A 89 -0.27 -44.87 -2.91
N LYS A 90 1.03 -45.16 -2.88
CA LYS A 90 2.06 -44.09 -2.88
C LYS A 90 2.32 -43.53 -4.28
N GLU A 91 1.83 -44.24 -5.28
CA GLU A 91 2.03 -43.97 -6.68
C GLU A 91 1.20 -42.75 -7.14
N SER A 92 1.85 -41.87 -7.90
CA SER A 92 1.31 -40.56 -8.29
C SER A 92 0.09 -40.66 -9.20
N CYS A 93 -0.92 -39.81 -8.99
CA CYS A 93 -2.07 -39.69 -9.90
C CYS A 93 -1.67 -39.21 -11.31
N PHE A 94 -0.48 -38.63 -11.44
CA PHE A 94 0.01 -38.00 -12.67
C PHE A 94 1.03 -38.85 -13.42
N GLN A 95 1.27 -40.08 -12.97
CA GLN A 95 2.13 -41.03 -13.67
C GLN A 95 1.40 -42.37 -13.86
N PRO A 96 1.53 -43.01 -15.03
CA PRO A 96 0.92 -44.32 -15.23
C PRO A 96 1.67 -45.37 -14.41
N HIS A 97 0.93 -46.20 -13.70
CA HIS A 97 1.48 -47.26 -12.86
C HIS A 97 0.57 -48.50 -12.84
N PRO A 98 1.13 -49.69 -12.59
CA PRO A 98 0.40 -50.95 -12.74
C PRO A 98 -0.59 -51.23 -11.59
N THR A 99 -0.46 -50.51 -10.47
CA THR A 99 -1.41 -50.57 -9.35
C THR A 99 -2.67 -49.78 -9.70
N PRO A 100 -3.88 -50.25 -9.34
CA PRO A 100 -5.08 -49.41 -9.37
C PRO A 100 -4.96 -48.31 -8.31
N SER A 101 -5.80 -47.27 -8.41
CA SER A 101 -5.79 -46.09 -7.52
C SER A 101 -4.60 -45.15 -7.77
N CYS A 102 -4.49 -44.03 -7.04
CA CYS A 102 -3.32 -43.16 -6.98
C CYS A 102 -3.17 -42.53 -5.58
N ASN A 103 -2.25 -41.58 -5.38
CA ASN A 103 -1.87 -41.00 -4.08
C ASN A 103 -2.74 -39.81 -3.60
N ASN A 104 -3.68 -39.31 -4.41
CA ASN A 104 -4.61 -38.24 -4.05
C ASN A 104 -6.05 -38.76 -4.16
N GLY A 105 -6.76 -38.87 -3.04
CA GLY A 105 -8.09 -39.46 -2.95
C GLY A 105 -9.15 -38.75 -3.80
N ALA A 106 -9.13 -37.42 -3.85
CA ALA A 106 -10.11 -36.62 -4.61
C ALA A 106 -9.95 -36.84 -6.12
N ILE A 107 -8.71 -36.80 -6.62
CA ILE A 107 -8.40 -37.09 -8.03
C ILE A 107 -8.73 -38.55 -8.36
N CYS A 108 -8.33 -39.45 -7.47
CA CYS A 108 -8.60 -40.88 -7.60
C CYS A 108 -10.08 -41.13 -7.84
N GLU A 109 -10.93 -40.62 -6.96
CA GLU A 109 -12.36 -40.87 -6.97
C GLU A 109 -13.07 -40.22 -8.16
N PHE A 110 -12.69 -39.01 -8.55
CA PHE A 110 -13.28 -38.36 -9.72
C PHE A 110 -12.95 -39.13 -11.01
N VAL A 111 -11.71 -39.60 -11.15
CA VAL A 111 -11.31 -40.47 -12.26
C VAL A 111 -12.07 -41.80 -12.20
N CYS A 112 -12.28 -42.40 -11.02
CA CYS A 112 -13.07 -43.63 -10.88
C CYS A 112 -14.54 -43.47 -11.30
N GLN A 113 -15.11 -42.31 -11.04
CA GLN A 113 -16.53 -42.02 -11.29
C GLN A 113 -16.77 -41.50 -12.72
N SER A 114 -15.70 -41.20 -13.45
CA SER A 114 -15.76 -40.78 -14.84
C SER A 114 -16.15 -41.95 -15.74
N LEU A 115 -17.19 -41.73 -16.54
CA LEU A 115 -17.79 -42.76 -17.40
C LEU A 115 -16.73 -43.37 -18.34
N GLY A 116 -16.46 -44.67 -18.21
CA GLY A 116 -15.47 -45.40 -18.99
C GLY A 116 -14.05 -45.44 -18.40
N LEU A 117 -13.83 -44.86 -17.22
CA LEU A 117 -12.58 -44.89 -16.45
C LEU A 117 -12.71 -45.62 -15.11
N GLU A 118 -13.81 -46.37 -14.90
CA GLU A 118 -14.06 -47.08 -13.65
C GLU A 118 -12.97 -48.13 -13.34
N TYR A 119 -12.28 -48.60 -14.38
CA TYR A 119 -11.17 -49.55 -14.28
C TYR A 119 -9.91 -48.97 -13.61
N CYS A 120 -9.76 -47.65 -13.56
CA CYS A 120 -8.60 -46.97 -12.95
C CYS A 120 -8.44 -47.36 -11.48
N CYS A 121 -9.54 -47.73 -10.82
CA CYS A 121 -9.62 -47.95 -9.38
C CYS A 121 -9.77 -49.42 -9.00
N SER A 122 -9.91 -50.30 -10.01
CA SER A 122 -10.03 -51.74 -9.81
C SER A 122 -8.98 -52.57 -10.53
N GLU A 123 -8.36 -52.04 -11.59
CA GLU A 123 -7.43 -52.79 -12.43
C GLU A 123 -6.02 -52.17 -12.51
N ARG A 124 -5.88 -50.91 -12.95
CA ARG A 124 -4.58 -50.22 -13.14
C ARG A 124 -4.76 -48.73 -13.37
N TRP A 125 -3.73 -47.93 -13.09
CA TRP A 125 -3.69 -46.50 -13.41
C TRP A 125 -2.88 -46.25 -14.69
N ASP A 126 -3.53 -46.17 -15.86
CA ASP A 126 -2.84 -45.98 -17.16
C ASP A 126 -2.97 -44.54 -17.72
N GLU A 127 -2.44 -44.29 -18.92
CA GLU A 127 -2.37 -42.95 -19.54
C GLU A 127 -3.75 -42.26 -19.63
N ALA A 128 -4.85 -43.01 -19.75
CA ALA A 128 -6.18 -42.41 -19.79
C ALA A 128 -6.65 -41.97 -18.39
N CYS A 129 -6.25 -42.68 -17.33
CA CYS A 129 -6.48 -42.26 -15.94
C CYS A 129 -5.71 -40.97 -15.63
N VAL A 130 -4.44 -40.91 -16.07
CA VAL A 130 -3.58 -39.73 -15.93
C VAL A 130 -4.11 -38.54 -16.73
N ALA A 131 -4.56 -38.75 -17.98
CA ALA A 131 -5.10 -37.66 -18.80
C ALA A 131 -6.37 -37.04 -18.19
N MET A 132 -7.23 -37.84 -17.56
CA MET A 132 -8.38 -37.32 -16.83
C MET A 132 -7.96 -36.62 -15.52
N ALA A 133 -6.96 -37.16 -14.81
CA ALA A 133 -6.42 -36.52 -13.62
C ALA A 133 -5.84 -35.13 -13.92
N LEU A 134 -5.11 -34.98 -15.02
CA LEU A 134 -4.56 -33.69 -15.47
C LEU A 134 -5.67 -32.69 -15.83
N LEU A 135 -6.74 -33.16 -16.48
CA LEU A 135 -7.87 -32.31 -16.86
C LEU A 135 -8.66 -31.75 -15.66
N LEU A 136 -8.49 -32.32 -14.46
CA LEU A 136 -9.14 -31.88 -13.23
C LEU A 136 -8.31 -30.87 -12.43
N THR A 137 -7.08 -30.62 -12.86
CA THR A 137 -6.13 -29.70 -12.23
C THR A 137 -5.51 -28.77 -13.27
N ASP A 138 -6.18 -28.60 -14.42
CA ASP A 138 -5.61 -27.93 -15.61
C ASP A 138 -5.71 -26.40 -15.47
N ASP A 139 -6.69 -25.92 -14.70
CA ASP A 139 -6.95 -24.50 -14.49
C ASP A 139 -6.81 -24.11 -13.00
N CYS A 140 -6.41 -22.86 -12.78
CA CYS A 140 -6.49 -22.23 -11.47
C CYS A 140 -7.93 -22.19 -10.94
N GLY A 141 -8.10 -22.55 -9.68
CA GLY A 141 -9.42 -22.60 -9.05
C GLY A 141 -10.07 -23.98 -9.06
N ASP A 142 -9.45 -24.96 -9.72
CA ASP A 142 -9.99 -26.32 -9.76
C ASP A 142 -9.98 -26.98 -8.38
N GLN A 143 -11.11 -27.57 -8.00
CA GLN A 143 -11.27 -28.17 -6.67
C GLN A 143 -10.28 -29.32 -6.42
N ALA A 144 -9.83 -30.02 -7.46
CA ALA A 144 -8.89 -31.10 -7.33
C ALA A 144 -7.42 -30.64 -7.35
N ALA A 145 -7.15 -29.36 -7.63
CA ALA A 145 -5.79 -28.81 -7.75
C ALA A 145 -5.03 -28.67 -6.41
N GLY A 146 -5.65 -28.97 -5.27
CA GLY A 146 -4.96 -28.93 -3.97
C GLY A 146 -4.88 -27.52 -3.35
N SER A 147 -4.31 -27.42 -2.15
CA SER A 147 -4.21 -26.16 -1.41
C SER A 147 -3.01 -25.34 -1.88
N CYS A 148 -3.19 -24.04 -2.07
CA CYS A 148 -2.11 -23.14 -2.48
C CYS A 148 -0.98 -23.03 -1.45
N VAL A 149 -1.26 -23.27 -0.18
CA VAL A 149 -0.28 -23.19 0.92
C VAL A 149 0.32 -24.55 1.30
N VAL A 150 0.12 -25.58 0.48
CA VAL A 150 0.67 -26.92 0.73
C VAL A 150 1.33 -27.47 -0.53
N VAL A 151 2.52 -28.04 -0.39
CA VAL A 151 3.25 -28.62 -1.53
C VAL A 151 2.51 -29.83 -2.09
N HIS A 152 2.30 -29.86 -3.42
CA HIS A 152 1.73 -31.01 -4.12
C HIS A 152 2.30 -31.19 -5.54
N GLU A 153 2.11 -32.40 -6.08
CA GLU A 153 2.76 -32.84 -7.34
C GLU A 153 2.11 -32.28 -8.61
N ASN A 154 0.92 -31.67 -8.51
CA ASN A 154 0.20 -31.11 -9.65
C ASN A 154 0.41 -29.60 -9.79
N PRO A 155 0.33 -29.06 -11.01
CA PRO A 155 0.27 -27.63 -11.23
C PRO A 155 -1.07 -27.06 -10.76
N ASN A 156 -1.11 -25.74 -10.61
CA ASN A 156 -2.24 -24.95 -10.15
C ASN A 156 -2.65 -25.27 -8.70
N CYS A 157 -3.48 -24.42 -8.10
CA CYS A 157 -4.09 -24.69 -6.81
C CYS A 157 -5.56 -24.24 -6.79
N ARG A 158 -6.27 -24.59 -5.72
CA ARG A 158 -7.74 -24.47 -5.61
C ARG A 158 -8.25 -23.03 -5.45
N ASP A 159 -7.45 -22.12 -4.93
CA ASP A 159 -7.83 -20.71 -4.88
C ASP A 159 -7.45 -20.07 -6.22
N ALA A 160 -8.43 -19.66 -7.02
CA ALA A 160 -8.20 -19.19 -8.37
C ALA A 160 -7.38 -17.89 -8.41
N GLU A 161 -7.62 -16.97 -7.48
CA GLU A 161 -6.95 -15.66 -7.46
C GLU A 161 -5.52 -15.81 -6.96
N CYS A 162 -5.34 -16.55 -5.86
CA CYS A 162 -4.04 -16.95 -5.37
C CYS A 162 -3.25 -17.71 -6.43
N CYS A 163 -3.87 -18.72 -7.06
CA CYS A 163 -3.28 -19.51 -8.12
C CYS A 163 -2.83 -18.62 -9.27
N ASN A 164 -3.72 -17.80 -9.83
CA ASN A 164 -3.39 -16.93 -10.96
C ASN A 164 -2.28 -15.91 -10.60
N THR A 165 -2.27 -15.43 -9.36
CA THR A 165 -1.23 -14.53 -8.86
C THR A 165 0.12 -15.25 -8.80
N VAL A 166 0.17 -16.43 -8.19
CA VAL A 166 1.38 -17.26 -8.15
C VAL A 166 1.79 -17.73 -9.56
N CYS A 167 0.87 -18.03 -10.48
CA CYS A 167 1.18 -18.37 -11.88
C CYS A 167 1.79 -17.21 -12.64
N THR A 168 1.39 -15.97 -12.33
CA THR A 168 1.94 -14.78 -12.96
C THR A 168 3.37 -14.55 -12.49
N ILE A 169 3.65 -14.91 -11.23
CA ILE A 169 4.95 -14.77 -10.58
C ILE A 169 5.90 -15.90 -10.99
N ASP A 170 5.41 -17.13 -11.00
CA ASP A 170 6.12 -18.33 -11.42
C ASP A 170 5.19 -19.19 -12.30
N PRO A 171 5.28 -19.04 -13.64
CA PRO A 171 4.49 -19.84 -14.57
C PRO A 171 4.72 -21.34 -14.43
N SER A 172 5.83 -21.77 -13.84
CA SER A 172 6.12 -23.19 -13.61
C SER A 172 5.20 -23.81 -12.55
N CYS A 173 4.66 -23.01 -11.61
CA CYS A 173 3.65 -23.44 -10.64
C CYS A 173 2.36 -23.92 -11.30
N CYS A 174 2.09 -23.45 -12.53
CA CYS A 174 0.85 -23.70 -13.25
C CYS A 174 1.07 -24.48 -14.55
N ALA A 175 2.33 -24.63 -14.96
CA ALA A 175 2.73 -25.47 -16.07
C ALA A 175 3.29 -26.84 -15.65
N THR A 176 3.82 -26.98 -14.43
CA THR A 176 4.60 -28.16 -14.02
C THR A 176 4.18 -28.79 -12.69
N THR A 177 4.33 -28.10 -11.56
CA THR A 177 4.03 -28.63 -10.22
C THR A 177 3.91 -27.49 -9.22
N TRP A 178 3.15 -27.69 -8.14
CA TRP A 178 3.05 -26.74 -7.04
C TRP A 178 4.01 -27.10 -5.90
N ASP A 179 5.28 -26.70 -6.05
CA ASP A 179 6.34 -27.05 -5.11
C ASP A 179 6.47 -26.08 -3.92
N SER A 180 7.55 -26.22 -3.13
CA SER A 180 7.80 -25.35 -1.97
C SER A 180 7.95 -23.87 -2.35
N SER A 181 8.43 -23.57 -3.56
CA SER A 181 8.52 -22.20 -4.05
C SER A 181 7.12 -21.66 -4.31
N CYS A 182 6.25 -22.44 -4.96
CA CYS A 182 4.84 -22.08 -5.18
C CYS A 182 4.07 -21.85 -3.87
N VAL A 183 4.36 -22.64 -2.84
CA VAL A 183 3.79 -22.43 -1.49
C VAL A 183 4.32 -21.16 -0.84
N ASN A 184 5.63 -20.90 -0.91
CA ASN A 184 6.20 -19.65 -0.37
C ASN A 184 5.63 -18.42 -1.08
N TRP A 185 5.39 -18.52 -2.38
CA TRP A 185 4.65 -17.53 -3.14
C TRP A 185 3.21 -17.39 -2.66
N ALA A 186 2.50 -18.50 -2.47
CA ALA A 186 1.13 -18.46 -1.99
C ALA A 186 1.01 -17.85 -0.58
N GLU A 187 1.86 -18.26 0.36
CA GLU A 187 1.88 -17.71 1.74
C GLU A 187 2.17 -16.21 1.76
N ARG A 188 2.81 -15.69 0.71
CA ARG A 188 3.26 -14.30 0.60
C ARG A 188 2.36 -13.41 -0.24
N PHE A 189 1.71 -13.97 -1.26
CA PHE A 189 0.89 -13.25 -2.23
C PHE A 189 -0.59 -13.43 -2.07
N CYS A 190 -0.96 -14.57 -1.52
CA CYS A 190 -2.33 -14.87 -1.28
C CYS A 190 -2.58 -14.39 0.13
N PHE A 191 -3.08 -13.15 0.21
CA PHE A 191 -3.76 -12.74 1.43
C PHE A 191 -4.77 -13.82 1.75
N ALA A 192 -4.66 -14.33 2.96
CA ALA A 192 -5.48 -15.40 3.44
C ALA A 192 -5.94 -14.99 4.82
N CYS A 193 -7.01 -15.65 5.22
CA CYS A 193 -7.50 -15.53 6.56
C CYS A 193 -6.43 -15.74 7.61
N GLY A 194 -6.44 -14.90 8.65
CA GLY A 194 -5.51 -15.01 9.77
C GLY A 194 -4.16 -14.37 9.57
N ASN A 195 -3.92 -13.71 8.43
CA ASN A 195 -2.73 -12.89 8.28
C ASN A 195 -2.79 -11.72 9.29
N PRO A 196 -1.83 -11.56 10.21
CA PRO A 196 -1.83 -10.50 11.23
C PRO A 196 -1.95 -9.07 10.66
N ARG A 197 -1.59 -8.89 9.39
CA ARG A 197 -1.60 -7.62 8.64
C ARG A 197 -2.86 -7.40 7.83
N ALA A 198 -3.74 -8.40 7.71
CA ALA A 198 -5.00 -8.27 6.98
C ALA A 198 -6.05 -7.41 7.72
N GLY A 199 -5.67 -6.62 8.74
CA GLY A 199 -6.62 -5.79 9.50
C GLY A 199 -7.38 -6.54 10.59
N SER A 200 -8.11 -5.80 11.44
CA SER A 200 -8.89 -6.38 12.55
C SER A 200 -10.16 -7.04 12.01
N CYS A 201 -10.50 -8.23 12.52
CA CYS A 201 -11.80 -8.83 12.21
C CYS A 201 -12.98 -8.05 12.79
N CYS A 202 -12.74 -7.21 13.81
CA CYS A 202 -13.81 -6.65 14.62
C CYS A 202 -14.49 -5.41 14.01
N HIS A 203 -13.88 -4.76 13.03
CA HIS A 203 -14.42 -3.58 12.34
C HIS A 203 -13.95 -3.56 10.88
N SER A 204 -14.57 -2.72 10.06
CA SER A 204 -14.25 -2.60 8.64
C SER A 204 -12.85 -2.01 8.38
N HIS A 205 -12.29 -2.33 7.21
CA HIS A 205 -11.06 -1.75 6.64
C HIS A 205 -11.04 -1.88 5.10
N GLU A 206 -10.04 -1.30 4.45
CA GLU A 206 -9.98 -1.22 2.97
C GLU A 206 -9.50 -2.52 2.29
N GLY A 207 -8.70 -3.35 2.98
CA GLY A 207 -8.23 -4.64 2.45
C GLY A 207 -9.23 -5.80 2.65
N PRO A 208 -9.15 -6.89 1.86
CA PRO A 208 -9.87 -8.14 2.11
C PRO A 208 -9.26 -8.93 3.29
N TYR A 209 -9.97 -9.98 3.73
CA TYR A 209 -9.59 -10.87 4.84
C TYR A 209 -9.54 -10.15 6.21
N CYS A 210 -9.16 -10.87 7.28
CA CYS A 210 -8.88 -10.27 8.57
C CYS A 210 -7.88 -11.13 9.38
N ASN A 211 -7.36 -10.59 10.48
CA ASN A 211 -6.23 -11.14 11.24
C ASN A 211 -6.50 -12.37 12.12
N ASP A 212 -7.74 -12.86 12.21
CA ASP A 212 -8.07 -14.12 12.88
C ASP A 212 -8.42 -15.18 11.83
N LEU A 213 -7.63 -16.25 11.78
CA LEU A 213 -7.75 -17.31 10.76
C LEU A 213 -9.15 -17.92 10.75
N ALA A 214 -9.58 -18.41 11.91
CA ALA A 214 -10.84 -19.15 12.02
C ALA A 214 -12.05 -18.25 11.77
N CYS A 215 -12.01 -17.01 12.26
CA CYS A 215 -13.10 -16.07 12.04
C CYS A 215 -13.18 -15.60 10.59
N CYS A 216 -12.04 -15.23 10.01
CA CYS A 216 -12.00 -14.82 8.62
C CYS A 216 -12.52 -15.94 7.71
N GLU A 217 -12.08 -17.18 7.88
CA GLU A 217 -12.55 -18.30 7.04
C GLU A 217 -14.05 -18.51 7.17
N ALA A 218 -14.59 -18.39 8.39
CA ALA A 218 -16.02 -18.47 8.65
C ALA A 218 -16.81 -17.35 7.96
N VAL A 219 -16.30 -16.11 7.98
CA VAL A 219 -16.91 -14.96 7.30
C VAL A 219 -16.80 -15.09 5.78
N CYS A 220 -15.64 -15.45 5.23
CA CYS A 220 -15.45 -15.69 3.80
C CYS A 220 -16.40 -16.75 3.24
N ALA A 221 -16.61 -17.82 4.01
CA ALA A 221 -17.52 -18.91 3.60
C ALA A 221 -18.98 -18.45 3.54
N ILE A 222 -19.35 -17.43 4.31
CA ILE A 222 -20.68 -16.82 4.28
C ILE A 222 -20.77 -15.77 3.17
N ASP A 223 -19.72 -14.97 3.00
CA ASP A 223 -19.68 -13.82 2.11
C ASP A 223 -18.30 -13.67 1.43
N PRO A 224 -18.14 -14.18 0.20
CA PRO A 224 -16.87 -14.11 -0.53
C PRO A 224 -16.40 -12.69 -0.82
N PHE A 225 -17.29 -11.69 -0.78
CA PHE A 225 -16.90 -10.28 -0.94
C PHE A 225 -15.85 -9.85 0.08
N CYS A 226 -15.95 -10.36 1.32
CA CYS A 226 -15.03 -10.07 2.41
C CYS A 226 -13.58 -10.46 2.11
N CYS A 227 -13.38 -11.35 1.15
CA CYS A 227 -12.10 -12.02 0.90
C CYS A 227 -11.61 -11.79 -0.52
N ASN A 228 -12.48 -11.35 -1.43
CA ASN A 228 -12.12 -11.01 -2.80
C ASN A 228 -12.12 -9.50 -3.07
N THR A 229 -12.59 -8.67 -2.13
CA THR A 229 -12.74 -7.24 -2.38
C THR A 229 -12.31 -6.41 -1.18
N ARG A 230 -13.03 -6.48 -0.06
CA ARG A 230 -12.71 -5.71 1.14
C ARG A 230 -13.45 -6.24 2.36
N TRP A 231 -12.88 -6.02 3.53
CA TRP A 231 -13.53 -6.29 4.80
C TRP A 231 -14.42 -5.10 5.21
N ASP A 232 -15.66 -5.08 4.76
CA ASP A 232 -16.60 -3.99 5.03
C ASP A 232 -17.38 -4.13 6.35
N TYR A 233 -18.33 -3.23 6.57
CA TYR A 233 -19.22 -3.22 7.74
C TYR A 233 -19.99 -4.55 7.92
N ASP A 234 -20.39 -5.21 6.82
CA ASP A 234 -21.14 -6.46 6.88
C ASP A 234 -20.20 -7.63 7.22
N CYS A 235 -18.97 -7.62 6.71
CA CYS A 235 -17.92 -8.58 7.06
C CYS A 235 -17.59 -8.55 8.55
N ALA A 236 -17.24 -7.36 9.06
CA ALA A 236 -17.06 -7.15 10.48
C ALA A 236 -18.32 -7.53 11.25
N GLY A 237 -19.49 -7.15 10.71
CA GLY A 237 -20.84 -7.49 11.15
C GLY A 237 -20.95 -8.94 11.62
N ARG A 238 -20.62 -9.84 10.70
CA ARG A 238 -20.58 -11.29 10.88
C ARG A 238 -19.50 -11.72 11.86
N ALA A 239 -18.31 -11.12 11.81
CA ALA A 239 -17.21 -11.45 12.72
C ALA A 239 -17.46 -11.13 14.20
N ASN A 240 -18.39 -10.22 14.49
CA ASN A 240 -18.81 -9.94 15.86
C ASN A 240 -20.02 -10.80 16.28
N ASP A 241 -20.60 -11.61 15.39
CA ASP A 241 -21.68 -12.53 15.75
C ASP A 241 -21.06 -13.74 16.46
N PRO A 242 -21.37 -13.99 17.75
CA PRO A 242 -20.87 -15.14 18.51
C PRO A 242 -21.20 -16.50 17.88
N ALA A 243 -22.18 -16.56 16.97
CA ALA A 243 -22.55 -17.75 16.23
C ALA A 243 -21.65 -18.02 15.01
N VAL A 244 -20.97 -16.99 14.50
CA VAL A 244 -20.02 -17.09 13.38
C VAL A 244 -18.60 -17.14 13.91
N CYS A 245 -18.22 -16.16 14.73
CA CYS A 245 -16.90 -16.04 15.32
C CYS A 245 -16.99 -15.89 16.82
N ASN A 246 -16.04 -16.46 17.54
CA ASN A 246 -15.94 -16.31 19.00
C ASN A 246 -14.68 -15.50 19.34
N ILE A 247 -14.64 -14.23 18.91
CA ILE A 247 -13.58 -13.29 19.23
C ILE A 247 -14.04 -12.41 20.41
N PRO A 248 -13.57 -12.65 21.65
CA PRO A 248 -14.07 -11.96 22.83
C PRO A 248 -13.71 -10.46 22.90
N SER A 249 -12.75 -10.02 22.09
CA SER A 249 -12.35 -8.61 21.97
C SER A 249 -13.29 -7.80 21.07
N CYS A 250 -14.03 -8.44 20.16
CA CYS A 250 -15.00 -7.76 19.31
C CYS A 250 -16.21 -7.30 20.14
N ARG A 251 -16.29 -6.00 20.42
CA ARG A 251 -17.29 -5.39 21.32
C ARG A 251 -18.18 -4.35 20.66
N CYS A 252 -18.01 -4.09 19.37
CA CYS A 252 -18.90 -3.17 18.67
C CYS A 252 -20.33 -3.72 18.66
N GLY A 253 -21.27 -2.93 19.14
CA GLY A 253 -22.67 -3.34 19.29
C GLY A 253 -22.94 -4.25 20.49
N ASP A 254 -21.94 -4.50 21.36
CA ASP A 254 -22.16 -5.25 22.59
C ASP A 254 -23.02 -4.41 23.55
N THR A 255 -24.12 -4.99 24.01
CA THR A 255 -25.05 -4.37 24.97
C THR A 255 -24.99 -5.03 26.34
N THR A 256 -24.02 -5.94 26.56
CA THR A 256 -23.88 -6.64 27.83
C THR A 256 -23.57 -5.64 28.96
N PRO A 257 -24.41 -5.58 30.01
CA PRO A 257 -24.21 -4.58 31.06
C PRO A 257 -22.89 -4.81 31.82
N VAL A 258 -21.94 -3.90 31.66
CA VAL A 258 -20.74 -3.82 32.48
C VAL A 258 -21.07 -3.08 33.77
N LEU A 259 -20.79 -3.70 34.93
CA LEU A 259 -21.18 -3.16 36.23
C LEU A 259 -20.48 -1.81 36.48
N GLY A 260 -21.25 -0.72 36.43
CA GLY A 260 -20.76 0.63 36.74
C GLY A 260 -20.23 1.42 35.55
N GLN A 261 -20.32 0.89 34.32
CA GLN A 261 -19.94 1.60 33.11
C GLN A 261 -21.14 1.81 32.18
N ASN A 262 -21.16 2.94 31.47
CA ASN A 262 -22.15 3.26 30.45
C ASN A 262 -21.51 3.05 29.08
N ILE A 263 -21.74 1.89 28.47
CA ILE A 263 -21.16 1.47 27.17
C ILE A 263 -21.77 2.19 25.95
N SER A 264 -22.46 3.30 26.18
CA SER A 264 -23.03 4.10 25.11
C SER A 264 -21.93 4.81 24.34
N CYS A 265 -22.06 4.89 23.00
CA CYS A 265 -21.10 5.65 22.17
C CYS A 265 -20.96 7.15 22.57
N ARG A 266 -21.88 7.67 23.40
CA ARG A 266 -21.84 9.03 23.96
C ARG A 266 -21.08 9.17 25.27
N ALA A 267 -20.57 8.09 25.83
CA ALA A 267 -20.00 8.08 27.18
C ALA A 267 -18.61 7.44 27.15
N VAL A 268 -17.69 8.03 27.91
CA VAL A 268 -16.33 7.50 28.09
C VAL A 268 -16.39 6.25 28.96
N HIS A 269 -15.64 5.21 28.58
CA HIS A 269 -15.46 3.98 29.36
C HIS A 269 -14.19 3.21 28.99
N GLU A 270 -13.68 2.41 29.93
CA GLU A 270 -12.41 1.68 29.78
C GLU A 270 -12.49 0.51 28.78
N ASN A 271 -13.70 0.03 28.45
CA ASN A 271 -13.86 -1.04 27.47
C ASN A 271 -13.73 -0.51 26.03
N PRO A 272 -13.08 -1.24 25.12
CA PRO A 272 -13.11 -0.92 23.70
C PRO A 272 -14.51 -1.12 23.11
N GLY A 273 -14.83 -0.32 22.10
CA GLY A 273 -16.08 -0.35 21.34
C GLY A 273 -17.33 0.07 22.14
N CYS A 274 -18.39 0.46 21.45
CA CYS A 274 -19.63 0.95 22.06
C CYS A 274 -20.89 0.20 21.61
N ASP A 275 -22.03 0.49 22.25
CA ASP A 275 -23.30 -0.21 22.09
C ASP A 275 -24.02 -0.04 20.75
N ASP A 276 -23.70 0.99 19.96
CA ASP A 276 -24.21 1.15 18.59
C ASP A 276 -23.19 0.59 17.60
N ARG A 277 -23.57 -0.52 16.96
CA ARG A 277 -22.67 -1.28 16.10
C ARG A 277 -22.07 -0.47 14.95
N ARG A 278 -22.91 0.31 14.27
CA ARG A 278 -22.49 1.07 13.09
C ARG A 278 -21.71 2.29 13.50
N CYS A 279 -22.12 2.98 14.57
CA CYS A 279 -21.30 4.06 15.09
C CYS A 279 -19.92 3.57 15.56
N CYS A 280 -19.88 2.42 16.23
CA CYS A 280 -18.64 1.81 16.66
C CYS A 280 -17.73 1.50 15.46
N ASP A 281 -18.24 0.78 14.45
CA ASP A 281 -17.47 0.44 13.23
C ASP A 281 -16.89 1.67 12.54
N GLU A 282 -17.70 2.72 12.36
CA GLU A 282 -17.26 3.99 11.78
C GLU A 282 -16.16 4.65 12.62
N VAL A 283 -16.31 4.70 13.95
CA VAL A 283 -15.27 5.28 14.82
C VAL A 283 -14.00 4.42 14.83
N CYS A 284 -14.12 3.09 14.82
CA CYS A 284 -12.96 2.18 14.77
C CYS A 284 -12.19 2.32 13.46
N TYR A 285 -12.90 2.49 12.35
CA TYR A 285 -12.29 2.64 11.03
C TYR A 285 -11.34 3.84 10.97
N PHE A 286 -11.71 4.94 11.64
CA PHE A 286 -10.85 6.12 11.75
C PHE A 286 -9.83 5.99 12.89
N ASP A 287 -10.25 5.57 14.08
CA ASP A 287 -9.41 5.54 15.27
C ASP A 287 -9.42 4.14 15.90
N ASN A 288 -8.45 3.33 15.49
CA ASN A 288 -8.35 1.94 15.95
C ASN A 288 -8.16 1.84 17.48
N PHE A 289 -7.63 2.89 18.13
CA PHE A 289 -7.54 2.98 19.59
C PHE A 289 -8.90 2.73 20.25
N CYS A 290 -9.99 3.23 19.66
CA CYS A 290 -11.34 3.11 20.22
C CYS A 290 -11.83 1.66 20.34
N CYS A 291 -11.21 0.74 19.58
CA CYS A 291 -11.67 -0.64 19.44
C CYS A 291 -10.61 -1.67 19.83
N GLU A 292 -9.34 -1.24 19.91
CA GLU A 292 -8.23 -2.06 20.37
C GLU A 292 -7.66 -1.63 21.72
N VAL A 293 -7.98 -0.45 22.27
CA VAL A 293 -7.46 0.02 23.57
C VAL A 293 -8.58 0.28 24.55
N GLU A 294 -9.33 1.39 24.37
CA GLU A 294 -10.45 1.82 25.20
C GLU A 294 -11.31 2.88 24.49
N TRP A 295 -12.55 3.10 24.96
CA TRP A 295 -13.44 4.13 24.42
C TRP A 295 -13.32 5.44 25.19
N ASP A 296 -12.34 6.26 24.80
CA ASP A 296 -11.97 7.50 25.47
C ASP A 296 -12.84 8.71 25.07
N PHE A 297 -12.44 9.90 25.52
CA PHE A 297 -13.14 11.15 25.18
C PHE A 297 -13.07 11.49 23.68
N ALA A 298 -11.98 11.15 23.00
CA ALA A 298 -11.85 11.35 21.56
C ALA A 298 -12.83 10.46 20.79
N CYS A 299 -12.98 9.20 21.18
CA CYS A 299 -13.98 8.28 20.62
C CYS A 299 -15.40 8.85 20.74
N VAL A 300 -15.75 9.44 21.89
CA VAL A 300 -17.05 10.09 22.12
C VAL A 300 -17.26 11.33 21.24
N GLN A 301 -16.24 12.19 21.09
CA GLN A 301 -16.33 13.36 20.22
C GLN A 301 -16.48 12.95 18.75
N MET A 302 -15.70 11.97 18.31
CA MET A 302 -15.79 11.43 16.96
C MET A 302 -17.17 10.81 16.71
N ALA A 303 -17.69 10.02 17.65
CA ALA A 303 -19.04 9.46 17.57
C ALA A 303 -20.10 10.56 17.46
N GLY A 304 -19.97 11.66 18.22
CA GLY A 304 -20.86 12.82 18.13
C GLY A 304 -20.81 13.53 16.77
N ALA A 305 -19.64 13.55 16.14
CA ALA A 305 -19.40 14.21 14.86
C ALA A 305 -19.83 13.35 13.66
N ARG A 306 -19.58 12.04 13.72
CA ARG A 306 -19.71 11.11 12.58
C ARG A 306 -21.01 10.31 12.62
N CYS A 307 -21.54 9.99 13.79
CA CYS A 307 -22.65 9.04 13.90
C CYS A 307 -24.02 9.70 14.06
N ALA A 308 -25.06 9.02 13.58
CA ALA A 308 -26.43 9.35 13.91
C ALA A 308 -26.75 8.90 15.34
N LEU A 309 -26.43 9.75 16.32
CA LEU A 309 -26.79 9.51 17.71
C LEU A 309 -28.06 10.30 18.02
N SER A 310 -29.21 9.67 17.86
CA SER A 310 -30.53 10.14 18.31
C SER A 310 -31.06 9.22 19.43
N PRO A 311 -31.88 9.73 20.36
CA PRO A 311 -32.66 8.88 21.25
C PRO A 311 -33.67 7.98 20.52
N ASN A 312 -33.97 8.26 19.24
CA ASN A 312 -34.83 7.41 18.40
C ASN A 312 -33.97 6.47 17.53
N PRO A 313 -33.99 5.14 17.77
CA PRO A 313 -33.23 4.18 16.98
C PRO A 313 -33.59 4.15 15.49
N GLU A 314 -34.83 4.52 15.13
CA GLU A 314 -35.25 4.59 13.73
C GLU A 314 -34.53 5.71 12.98
N ILE A 315 -34.29 6.85 13.65
CA ILE A 315 -33.51 7.96 13.09
C ILE A 315 -32.05 7.52 12.92
N ASN A 316 -31.47 6.81 13.90
CA ASN A 316 -30.09 6.32 13.81
C ASN A 316 -29.96 5.40 12.59
N ALA A 317 -30.85 4.42 12.46
CA ALA A 317 -30.82 3.47 11.35
C ALA A 317 -30.94 4.16 9.98
N ILE A 318 -31.82 5.15 9.82
CA ILE A 318 -31.98 5.89 8.56
C ILE A 318 -30.75 6.74 8.28
N CYS A 319 -30.32 7.53 9.25
CA CYS A 319 -29.26 8.52 9.05
C CYS A 319 -27.87 7.91 8.93
N SER A 320 -27.63 6.72 9.48
CA SER A 320 -26.35 6.04 9.36
C SER A 320 -26.09 5.39 7.99
N ILE A 321 -27.08 5.35 7.09
CA ILE A 321 -26.95 4.81 5.72
C ILE A 321 -27.44 5.79 4.64
N ALA A 322 -27.98 6.93 5.05
CA ALA A 322 -28.54 7.89 4.12
C ALA A 322 -27.44 8.46 3.21
N SER A 323 -27.79 8.73 1.96
CA SER A 323 -26.88 9.26 0.95
C SER A 323 -27.44 10.55 0.35
N GLY A 324 -26.59 11.30 -0.34
CA GLY A 324 -26.94 12.62 -0.86
C GLY A 324 -26.60 13.75 0.11
N SER A 325 -26.28 14.92 -0.43
CA SER A 325 -25.82 16.06 0.37
C SER A 325 -26.89 16.55 1.34
N CYS A 326 -26.51 16.78 2.59
CA CYS A 326 -27.39 17.39 3.58
C CYS A 326 -27.84 18.81 3.20
N PHE A 327 -27.05 19.53 2.40
CA PHE A 327 -27.31 20.92 2.04
C PHE A 327 -28.02 21.08 0.70
N VAL A 328 -28.31 19.98 0.00
CA VAL A 328 -28.99 19.99 -1.29
C VAL A 328 -30.21 19.07 -1.21
N LYS A 329 -31.38 19.59 -1.62
CA LYS A 329 -32.58 18.75 -1.70
C LYS A 329 -32.35 17.55 -2.62
N HIS A 330 -32.91 16.39 -2.26
CA HIS A 330 -32.87 15.19 -3.09
C HIS A 330 -34.11 14.33 -2.87
N GLU A 331 -34.26 13.26 -3.65
CA GLU A 331 -35.47 12.43 -3.62
C GLU A 331 -35.44 11.35 -2.52
N GLY A 332 -34.28 11.06 -1.93
CA GLY A 332 -34.13 10.18 -0.76
C GLY A 332 -34.55 10.81 0.58
N VAL A 333 -34.62 9.99 1.63
CA VAL A 333 -34.79 10.41 3.04
C VAL A 333 -33.44 10.48 3.74
N GLY A 334 -33.32 11.33 4.76
CA GLY A 334 -32.05 11.57 5.44
C GLY A 334 -31.00 12.22 4.54
N CYS A 335 -29.73 12.26 4.96
CA CYS A 335 -28.62 12.75 4.16
C CYS A 335 -27.28 12.13 4.59
N SER A 336 -26.21 12.36 3.81
CA SER A 336 -24.91 11.67 3.91
C SER A 336 -24.09 11.94 5.17
N GLN A 337 -24.40 12.98 5.95
CA GLN A 337 -23.73 13.22 7.23
C GLN A 337 -24.66 12.72 8.34
N ALA A 338 -24.35 11.56 8.92
CA ALA A 338 -25.26 10.86 9.81
C ALA A 338 -25.63 11.69 11.07
N SER A 339 -24.67 12.40 11.64
CA SER A 339 -24.90 13.31 12.77
C SER A 339 -25.82 14.49 12.40
N CYS A 340 -25.56 15.14 11.25
CA CYS A 340 -26.41 16.20 10.70
C CYS A 340 -27.83 15.70 10.42
N CYS A 341 -27.94 14.58 9.72
CA CYS A 341 -29.20 13.93 9.41
C CYS A 341 -30.00 13.70 10.70
N ALA A 342 -29.37 13.16 11.74
CA ALA A 342 -30.03 12.92 13.02
C ALA A 342 -30.51 14.23 13.67
N LYS A 343 -29.69 15.29 13.70
CA LYS A 343 -30.08 16.62 14.22
C LYS A 343 -31.29 17.17 13.47
N VAL A 344 -31.29 17.12 12.14
CA VAL A 344 -32.39 17.62 11.30
C VAL A 344 -33.64 16.78 11.49
N CYS A 345 -33.53 15.45 11.55
CA CYS A 345 -34.69 14.57 11.73
C CYS A 345 -35.30 14.62 13.13
N ILE A 346 -34.51 14.93 14.17
CA ILE A 346 -35.04 15.25 15.50
C ILE A 346 -35.83 16.57 15.45
N ALA A 347 -35.34 17.56 14.71
CA ALA A 347 -36.01 18.85 14.55
C ALA A 347 -37.26 18.77 13.66
N ASP A 348 -37.22 17.93 12.62
CA ASP A 348 -38.30 17.68 11.68
C ASP A 348 -38.29 16.21 11.18
N PRO A 349 -39.13 15.34 11.77
CA PRO A 349 -39.20 13.93 11.39
C PRO A 349 -39.56 13.71 9.92
N THR A 350 -40.20 14.66 9.24
CA THR A 350 -40.58 14.50 7.82
C THR A 350 -39.37 14.38 6.90
N CYS A 351 -38.20 14.88 7.31
CA CYS A 351 -36.94 14.74 6.59
C CYS A 351 -36.40 13.30 6.58
N CYS A 352 -36.77 12.49 7.57
CA CYS A 352 -36.45 11.06 7.63
C CYS A 352 -37.63 10.15 7.23
N ASP A 353 -38.87 10.65 7.33
CA ASP A 353 -40.07 9.84 7.05
C ASP A 353 -40.57 9.95 5.60
N VAL A 354 -40.28 11.05 4.91
CA VAL A 354 -40.90 11.38 3.61
C VAL A 354 -39.86 11.65 2.52
N VAL A 355 -39.12 12.76 2.62
CA VAL A 355 -38.13 13.17 1.62
C VAL A 355 -37.24 14.28 2.17
N TRP A 356 -35.98 14.35 1.72
CA TRP A 356 -35.07 15.45 2.02
C TRP A 356 -35.32 16.65 1.10
N ASP A 357 -36.31 17.47 1.45
CA ASP A 357 -36.71 18.63 0.66
C ASP A 357 -35.89 19.91 0.93
N THR A 358 -36.36 21.04 0.39
CA THR A 358 -35.68 22.34 0.57
C THR A 358 -35.74 22.84 2.02
N ASP A 359 -36.78 22.48 2.79
CA ASP A 359 -36.88 22.83 4.20
C ASP A 359 -35.88 22.00 5.01
N CYS A 360 -35.74 20.70 4.70
CA CYS A 360 -34.70 19.84 5.27
C CYS A 360 -33.29 20.37 5.01
N ALA A 361 -32.97 20.71 3.77
CA ALA A 361 -31.68 21.30 3.42
C ALA A 361 -31.42 22.67 4.10
N THR A 362 -32.47 23.48 4.28
CA THR A 362 -32.37 24.76 5.00
C THR A 362 -32.15 24.55 6.50
N LYS A 363 -32.82 23.57 7.10
CA LYS A 363 -32.58 23.16 8.49
C LYS A 363 -31.19 22.60 8.66
N ALA A 364 -30.69 21.82 7.69
CA ALA A 364 -29.32 21.33 7.70
C ALA A 364 -28.32 22.49 7.70
N ALA A 365 -28.54 23.54 6.89
CA ALA A 365 -27.69 24.73 6.94
C ALA A 365 -27.71 25.46 8.31
N ILE A 366 -28.74 25.25 9.14
CA ILE A 366 -28.86 25.83 10.48
C ILE A 366 -28.24 24.91 11.54
N TYR A 367 -28.53 23.62 11.50
CA TYR A 367 -28.16 22.65 12.54
C TYR A 367 -26.85 21.89 12.26
N CYS A 368 -26.36 21.97 11.02
CA CYS A 368 -25.22 21.23 10.51
C CYS A 368 -24.18 22.15 9.88
N ASN A 369 -24.04 23.37 10.39
CA ASN A 369 -23.10 24.39 9.91
C ASN A 369 -21.60 23.98 10.01
N GLY A 370 -21.27 22.72 10.25
CA GLY A 370 -19.90 22.22 10.46
C GLY A 370 -19.45 22.25 11.92
N CYS A 371 -20.22 22.86 12.83
CA CYS A 371 -19.86 22.86 14.24
C CYS A 371 -19.82 21.44 14.82
N GLY A 372 -18.67 21.07 15.39
CA GLY A 372 -18.43 19.73 15.90
C GLY A 372 -17.76 18.79 14.92
N ALA A 373 -17.61 19.18 13.66
CA ALA A 373 -16.96 18.34 12.68
C ALA A 373 -15.45 18.37 12.89
N ILE A 374 -14.83 17.20 12.80
CA ILE A 374 -13.41 17.02 13.13
C ILE A 374 -12.47 17.66 12.09
N ASP A 375 -12.96 17.88 10.88
CA ASP A 375 -12.31 18.64 9.81
C ASP A 375 -12.37 20.16 10.02
N SER A 376 -13.21 20.62 10.94
CA SER A 376 -13.47 22.05 11.13
C SER A 376 -12.43 22.75 12.00
N GLY A 377 -11.33 22.12 12.40
CA GLY A 377 -10.21 22.78 13.11
C GLY A 377 -10.54 23.27 14.54
N SER A 378 -9.56 23.83 15.22
CA SER A 378 -9.66 24.26 16.63
C SER A 378 -10.36 25.59 16.77
N CYS A 379 -11.23 25.69 17.78
CA CYS A 379 -11.92 26.94 18.08
C CYS A 379 -10.99 28.07 18.53
N PHE A 380 -9.77 27.76 18.96
CA PHE A 380 -8.84 28.71 19.57
C PHE A 380 -7.65 29.09 18.67
N PHE A 381 -7.65 28.60 17.44
CA PHE A 381 -6.65 28.95 16.43
C PHE A 381 -7.34 29.33 15.13
N PRO A 382 -6.85 30.35 14.39
CA PRO A 382 -7.47 30.72 13.13
C PRO A 382 -7.19 29.66 12.07
N HIS A 383 -8.17 29.35 11.23
CA HIS A 383 -8.04 28.42 10.11
C HIS A 383 -8.99 28.77 8.96
N GLY A 384 -8.68 28.29 7.75
CA GLY A 384 -9.37 28.67 6.51
C GLY A 384 -10.73 27.99 6.30
N THR A 385 -11.09 27.03 7.14
CA THR A 385 -12.41 26.38 7.11
C THR A 385 -13.41 27.16 7.99
N PRO A 386 -14.71 27.18 7.65
CA PRO A 386 -15.75 27.62 8.58
C PRO A 386 -15.90 26.65 9.76
N SER A 387 -16.50 27.14 10.84
CA SER A 387 -16.83 26.39 12.06
C SER A 387 -15.62 25.93 12.86
N CYS A 388 -15.82 25.16 13.94
CA CYS A 388 -14.74 24.56 14.71
C CYS A 388 -15.18 23.24 15.38
N MET A 389 -14.21 22.46 15.83
CA MET A 389 -14.37 21.07 16.30
C MET A 389 -15.12 20.96 17.62
N ASP A 390 -15.02 21.93 18.53
CA ASP A 390 -15.87 21.90 19.74
C ASP A 390 -17.28 22.36 19.34
N THR A 391 -18.22 21.41 19.30
CA THR A 391 -19.61 21.66 18.87
C THR A 391 -20.24 22.81 19.67
N GLN A 392 -20.09 22.82 21.00
CA GLN A 392 -20.73 23.83 21.85
C GLN A 392 -20.08 25.19 21.69
N CYS A 393 -18.74 25.22 21.66
CA CYS A 393 -18.02 26.46 21.43
C CYS A 393 -18.36 27.03 20.06
N CYS A 394 -18.31 26.19 19.04
CA CYS A 394 -18.64 26.55 17.68
C CYS A 394 -20.04 27.12 17.57
N GLU A 395 -21.06 26.40 18.08
CA GLU A 395 -22.45 26.87 18.05
C GLU A 395 -22.61 28.21 18.80
N ALA A 396 -21.88 28.42 19.90
CA ALA A 396 -21.91 29.67 20.65
C ALA A 396 -21.27 30.84 19.88
N VAL A 397 -20.10 30.63 19.25
CA VAL A 397 -19.43 31.64 18.42
C VAL A 397 -20.25 31.94 17.16
N CYS A 398 -20.82 30.91 16.54
CA CYS A 398 -21.71 30.99 15.39
C CYS A 398 -22.98 31.79 15.66
N ALA A 399 -23.53 31.69 16.88
CA ALA A 399 -24.68 32.50 17.29
C ALA A 399 -24.31 33.97 17.49
N ILE A 400 -23.03 34.29 17.72
CA ILE A 400 -22.51 35.66 17.84
C ILE A 400 -22.23 36.24 16.46
N ASP A 401 -21.50 35.49 15.62
CA ASP A 401 -21.16 35.86 14.26
C ASP A 401 -21.33 34.68 13.30
N LEU A 402 -22.29 34.80 12.39
CA LEU A 402 -22.62 33.76 11.44
C LEU A 402 -21.49 33.54 10.42
N THR A 403 -20.62 34.54 10.18
CA THR A 403 -19.52 34.38 9.22
C THR A 403 -18.51 33.33 9.67
N CYS A 404 -18.38 33.11 10.99
CA CYS A 404 -17.52 32.07 11.54
C CYS A 404 -17.93 30.66 11.08
N CYS A 405 -19.18 30.43 10.68
CA CYS A 405 -19.70 29.12 10.25
C CYS A 405 -20.05 29.05 8.77
N SER A 406 -19.81 30.13 8.02
CA SER A 406 -20.14 30.20 6.59
C SER A 406 -18.99 30.68 5.71
N SER A 407 -17.86 31.10 6.28
CA SER A 407 -16.75 31.68 5.53
C SER A 407 -15.41 31.11 5.98
N GLU A 408 -14.86 31.58 7.09
CA GLU A 408 -13.59 31.11 7.66
C GLU A 408 -13.58 31.35 9.16
N TRP A 409 -12.80 30.56 9.89
CA TRP A 409 -12.60 30.74 11.32
C TRP A 409 -11.40 31.66 11.57
N ASP A 410 -11.64 32.96 11.52
CA ASP A 410 -10.59 33.98 11.65
C ASP A 410 -10.22 34.31 13.12
N MET A 411 -9.32 35.28 13.30
CA MET A 411 -8.92 35.76 14.63
C MET A 411 -10.07 36.36 15.45
N PHE A 412 -11.16 36.83 14.81
CA PHE A 412 -12.34 37.31 15.51
C PHE A 412 -13.16 36.14 16.07
N CYS A 413 -13.30 35.05 15.31
CA CYS A 413 -13.89 33.79 15.77
C CYS A 413 -13.11 33.22 16.96
N VAL A 414 -11.77 33.19 16.87
CA VAL A 414 -10.89 32.80 18.00
C VAL A 414 -11.06 33.70 19.22
N THR A 415 -11.18 35.02 19.04
CA THR A 415 -11.38 35.95 20.15
C THR A 415 -12.73 35.73 20.84
N ASN A 416 -13.78 35.45 20.06
CA ASN A 416 -15.08 35.08 20.61
C ASN A 416 -15.00 33.73 21.32
N ALA A 417 -14.33 32.74 20.75
CA ALA A 417 -14.13 31.44 21.40
C ALA A 417 -13.41 31.60 22.74
N ALA A 418 -12.32 32.35 22.78
CA ALA A 418 -11.58 32.68 24.00
C ALA A 418 -12.43 33.38 25.07
N ALA A 419 -13.45 34.16 24.66
CA ALA A 419 -14.34 34.84 25.59
C ALA A 419 -15.49 33.97 26.12
N TYR A 420 -15.93 32.97 25.34
CA TYR A 420 -17.20 32.26 25.59
C TYR A 420 -17.08 30.74 25.76
N CYS A 421 -15.92 30.13 25.47
CA CYS A 421 -15.76 28.67 25.37
C CYS A 421 -14.78 28.04 26.38
N ILE A 422 -14.45 28.76 27.46
CA ILE A 422 -13.31 28.45 28.34
C ILE A 422 -13.48 27.10 29.10
N ASP A 423 -14.72 26.60 29.24
CA ASP A 423 -15.01 25.38 30.02
C ASP A 423 -15.14 24.09 29.18
N THR A 424 -15.16 24.16 27.84
CA THR A 424 -15.35 22.99 26.95
C THR A 424 -14.14 22.66 26.10
N ALA A 425 -13.30 23.67 25.83
CA ALA A 425 -12.11 23.61 24.98
C ALA A 425 -11.10 22.52 25.36
N ILE A 426 -10.47 21.93 24.35
CA ILE A 426 -9.26 21.12 24.51
C ILE A 426 -8.04 22.02 24.35
N THR A 427 -7.15 21.98 25.33
CA THR A 427 -5.88 22.71 25.35
C THR A 427 -4.74 21.79 25.73
N CYS A 428 -3.49 22.24 25.54
CA CYS A 428 -2.33 21.52 26.07
C CYS A 428 -2.47 21.21 27.56
N GLY A 429 -2.19 19.96 27.92
CA GLY A 429 -2.29 19.47 29.30
C GLY A 429 -3.69 19.00 29.71
N ASP A 430 -4.65 18.95 28.80
CA ASP A 430 -5.99 18.47 29.13
C ASP A 430 -5.99 16.96 29.40
N PRO A 431 -6.39 16.51 30.61
CA PRO A 431 -6.34 15.10 30.98
C PRO A 431 -7.36 14.21 30.22
N ARG A 432 -8.26 14.81 29.43
CA ARG A 432 -9.17 14.09 28.53
C ARG A 432 -8.51 13.69 27.21
N THR A 433 -7.35 14.25 26.89
CA THR A 433 -6.56 13.88 25.71
C THR A 433 -5.61 12.73 26.02
N ARG A 434 -5.06 12.12 24.97
CA ARG A 434 -4.12 11.00 25.08
C ARG A 434 -2.71 11.46 25.49
N PRO A 435 -1.86 10.54 25.98
CA PRO A 435 -0.43 10.80 26.13
C PRO A 435 0.18 11.32 24.83
N CYS A 436 1.18 12.20 24.94
CA CYS A 436 1.74 12.88 23.77
C CYS A 436 2.43 11.95 22.76
N ALA A 437 2.82 10.74 23.16
CA ALA A 437 3.37 9.73 22.24
C ALA A 437 2.27 8.97 21.46
N VAL A 438 0.99 9.23 21.71
CA VAL A 438 -0.14 8.51 21.11
C VAL A 438 -0.93 9.49 20.26
N ALA A 439 -1.08 9.17 18.98
CA ALA A 439 -1.91 9.95 18.08
C ALA A 439 -3.36 9.97 18.56
N ASN A 440 -4.01 11.12 18.37
CA ASN A 440 -5.34 11.43 18.80
C ASN A 440 -6.01 12.30 17.74
N TYR A 441 -7.30 12.09 17.59
CA TYR A 441 -8.16 12.85 16.68
C TYR A 441 -8.53 14.24 17.22
N LEU A 442 -8.34 14.46 18.52
CA LEU A 442 -8.45 15.79 19.12
C LEU A 442 -7.12 16.55 19.01
N PRO A 443 -7.14 17.89 18.94
CA PRO A 443 -5.93 18.69 19.07
C PRO A 443 -5.34 18.56 20.49
N ALA A 444 -4.04 18.81 20.62
CA ALA A 444 -3.29 18.76 21.87
C ALA A 444 -3.19 17.37 22.54
N CYS A 445 -2.29 17.26 23.52
CA CYS A 445 -2.07 16.05 24.31
C CYS A 445 -2.01 16.36 25.81
N SER A 446 -1.95 15.30 26.62
CA SER A 446 -2.17 15.36 28.06
C SER A 446 -1.00 15.93 28.86
N ASP A 447 0.21 15.95 28.30
CA ASP A 447 1.37 16.61 28.91
C ASP A 447 1.44 18.05 28.44
N GLU A 448 1.28 18.99 29.39
CA GLU A 448 1.21 20.42 29.10
C GLU A 448 2.50 20.94 28.45
N GLU A 449 3.66 20.59 29.00
CA GLU A 449 4.95 21.14 28.57
C GLU A 449 5.37 20.56 27.21
N CYS A 450 5.20 19.25 27.03
CA CYS A 450 5.45 18.60 25.75
C CYS A 450 4.50 19.13 24.67
N CYS A 451 3.21 19.24 24.97
CA CYS A 451 2.23 19.77 24.03
C CYS A 451 2.57 21.19 23.57
N TYR A 452 2.91 22.10 24.49
CA TYR A 452 3.30 23.45 24.12
C TYR A 452 4.58 23.46 23.26
N THR A 453 5.53 22.58 23.56
CA THR A 453 6.76 22.46 22.78
C THR A 453 6.45 22.06 21.33
N ILE A 454 5.66 21.01 21.12
CA ILE A 454 5.30 20.55 19.77
C ILE A 454 4.46 21.59 19.03
N CYS A 455 3.40 22.11 19.66
CA CYS A 455 2.47 23.00 18.98
C CYS A 455 3.04 24.37 18.59
N PHE A 456 4.02 24.89 19.32
CA PHE A 456 4.54 26.23 19.06
C PHE A 456 5.92 26.23 18.41
N SER A 457 6.70 25.17 18.59
CA SER A 457 8.07 25.09 18.06
C SER A 457 8.19 24.19 16.83
N PHE A 458 7.25 23.27 16.60
CA PHE A 458 7.35 22.29 15.51
C PHE A 458 6.18 22.39 14.54
N ASP A 459 4.96 22.11 15.01
CA ASP A 459 3.78 22.09 14.16
C ASP A 459 2.53 22.66 14.87
N PRO A 460 2.08 23.88 14.48
CA PRO A 460 0.84 24.47 14.99
C PRO A 460 -0.43 23.69 14.67
N THR A 461 -0.41 22.81 13.66
CA THR A 461 -1.53 21.93 13.33
C THR A 461 -1.82 20.92 14.43
N CYS A 462 -0.82 20.53 15.24
CA CYS A 462 -1.00 19.66 16.41
C CYS A 462 -2.00 20.20 17.45
N CYS A 463 -2.10 21.52 17.58
CA CYS A 463 -3.05 22.19 18.49
C CYS A 463 -4.23 22.85 17.78
N SER A 464 -4.16 22.97 16.45
CA SER A 464 -5.21 23.62 15.66
C SER A 464 -6.06 22.66 14.83
N ARG A 465 -5.66 21.39 14.67
CA ARG A 465 -6.38 20.38 13.90
C ARG A 465 -6.52 19.09 14.71
N ALA A 466 -5.46 18.31 14.83
CA ALA A 466 -5.43 17.07 15.60
C ALA A 466 -4.02 16.81 16.10
N TRP A 467 -3.89 16.05 17.18
CA TRP A 467 -2.61 15.50 17.61
C TRP A 467 -2.32 14.22 16.82
N ASP A 468 -1.99 14.35 15.54
CA ASP A 468 -1.81 13.23 14.62
C ASP A 468 -0.48 12.46 14.82
N GLU A 469 -0.18 11.57 13.88
CA GLU A 469 0.98 10.70 13.87
C GLU A 469 2.30 11.48 13.86
N THR A 470 2.37 12.60 13.14
CA THR A 470 3.58 13.44 13.09
C THR A 470 3.77 14.19 14.40
N CYS A 471 2.69 14.66 15.03
CA CYS A 471 2.70 15.26 16.36
C CYS A 471 3.22 14.29 17.42
N ALA A 472 2.70 13.05 17.40
CA ALA A 472 3.11 11.99 18.31
C ALA A 472 4.58 11.60 18.09
N ALA A 473 5.03 11.47 16.85
CA ALA A 473 6.41 11.16 16.51
C ALA A 473 7.37 12.27 16.99
N ASN A 474 7.05 13.53 16.73
CA ASN A 474 7.84 14.67 17.20
C ASN A 474 7.93 14.73 18.73
N ALA A 475 6.85 14.38 19.44
CA ALA A 475 6.86 14.30 20.89
C ALA A 475 7.85 13.25 21.42
N VAL A 476 7.94 12.08 20.79
CA VAL A 476 8.87 11.01 21.21
C VAL A 476 10.32 11.48 21.23
N TYR A 477 10.73 12.32 20.27
CA TYR A 477 12.10 12.80 20.18
C TYR A 477 12.34 14.12 20.92
N ALA A 478 11.39 15.06 20.88
CA ALA A 478 11.59 16.40 21.43
C ALA A 478 11.28 16.49 22.94
N CYS A 479 10.50 15.56 23.50
CA CYS A 479 10.05 15.60 24.89
C CYS A 479 10.71 14.52 25.76
N ASP A 480 10.90 14.81 27.05
CA ASP A 480 11.23 13.78 28.05
C ASP A 480 9.95 13.04 28.46
N ILE A 481 9.54 12.05 27.66
CA ILE A 481 8.36 11.21 27.95
C ILE A 481 8.65 10.20 29.08
N GLY A 482 9.85 10.21 29.69
CA GLY A 482 10.17 9.43 30.89
C GLY A 482 10.25 7.91 30.67
N ILE A 483 10.39 7.44 29.43
CA ILE A 483 10.41 6.02 29.07
C ILE A 483 11.84 5.59 28.68
N ASN A 484 12.61 5.14 29.66
CA ASN A 484 14.04 4.81 29.48
C ASN A 484 14.34 3.46 28.78
N ASN A 485 13.31 2.71 28.38
CA ASN A 485 13.46 1.35 27.82
C ASN A 485 12.95 1.25 26.36
N CYS A 486 12.83 2.37 25.65
CA CYS A 486 12.49 2.39 24.23
C CYS A 486 13.59 3.08 23.40
N PRO A 487 13.93 2.56 22.21
CA PRO A 487 13.51 1.26 21.68
C PRO A 487 14.15 0.09 22.45
N ALA A 488 13.54 -1.09 22.38
CA ALA A 488 14.03 -2.36 22.92
C ALA A 488 14.14 -3.43 21.82
N SER A 489 14.02 -4.71 22.17
CA SER A 489 14.12 -5.84 21.23
C SER A 489 12.83 -6.62 21.20
N GLY A 490 12.45 -7.13 20.02
CA GLY A 490 11.22 -7.88 19.78
C GLY A 490 10.17 -7.07 19.04
N SER A 491 9.36 -7.76 18.24
CA SER A 491 8.28 -7.17 17.44
C SER A 491 7.11 -6.69 18.31
N PRO A 492 6.51 -5.53 17.97
CA PRO A 492 5.31 -5.05 18.64
C PRO A 492 4.09 -5.96 18.47
N LEU A 493 4.07 -6.81 17.43
CA LEU A 493 2.92 -7.66 17.09
C LEU A 493 2.96 -9.06 17.69
N VAL A 494 4.01 -9.42 18.42
CA VAL A 494 4.21 -10.79 18.94
C VAL A 494 4.50 -10.77 20.43
N ILE A 495 3.89 -11.70 21.18
CA ILE A 495 4.14 -11.87 22.62
C ILE A 495 5.59 -12.29 22.86
N HIS A 496 6.32 -11.57 23.73
CA HIS A 496 7.69 -11.92 24.09
C HIS A 496 8.08 -11.49 25.51
N GLY A 497 9.12 -12.12 26.06
CA GLY A 497 9.56 -11.88 27.44
C GLY A 497 10.34 -10.58 27.68
N ASN A 498 10.79 -9.91 26.61
CA ASN A 498 11.58 -8.68 26.71
C ASN A 498 10.65 -7.47 26.96
N PRO A 499 11.00 -6.54 27.87
CA PRO A 499 10.24 -5.31 28.05
C PRO A 499 10.50 -4.30 26.91
N GLY A 500 9.43 -3.69 26.38
CA GLY A 500 9.47 -2.78 25.23
C GLY A 500 9.60 -3.53 23.89
N CYS A 501 9.44 -2.83 22.76
CA CYS A 501 9.61 -3.38 21.41
C CYS A 501 10.62 -2.57 20.59
N SER A 502 10.96 -3.05 19.39
CA SER A 502 12.04 -2.47 18.57
C SER A 502 11.73 -1.18 17.84
N ASP A 503 10.46 -0.92 17.56
CA ASP A 503 10.00 0.33 16.95
C ASP A 503 9.91 1.41 18.03
N VAL A 504 10.68 2.49 17.91
CA VAL A 504 10.79 3.51 18.97
C VAL A 504 9.49 4.29 19.18
N LEU A 505 8.74 4.57 18.11
CA LEU A 505 7.49 5.31 18.17
C LEU A 505 6.40 4.44 18.81
N CYS A 506 6.24 3.23 18.30
CA CYS A 506 5.31 2.22 18.80
C CYS A 506 5.63 1.81 20.24
N CYS A 507 6.90 1.56 20.56
CA CYS A 507 7.34 1.25 21.92
C CYS A 507 6.93 2.38 22.86
N THR A 508 7.29 3.63 22.54
CA THR A 508 7.01 4.77 23.41
C THR A 508 5.50 4.99 23.58
N ALA A 509 4.73 4.87 22.51
CA ALA A 509 3.26 4.95 22.53
C ALA A 509 2.65 3.90 23.47
N VAL A 510 2.96 2.61 23.25
CA VAL A 510 2.46 1.49 24.07
C VAL A 510 2.89 1.63 25.52
N CYS A 511 4.15 1.96 25.77
CA CYS A 511 4.66 2.15 27.14
C CYS A 511 4.02 3.33 27.87
N SER A 512 3.59 4.37 27.13
CA SER A 512 2.94 5.55 27.72
C SER A 512 1.52 5.23 28.18
N LEU A 513 0.86 4.25 27.55
CA LEU A 513 -0.46 3.75 27.92
C LEU A 513 -0.37 2.67 29.00
N ASP A 514 0.52 1.69 28.81
CA ASP A 514 0.77 0.62 29.78
C ASP A 514 2.28 0.46 30.09
N PRO A 515 2.76 1.10 31.19
CA PRO A 515 4.14 0.97 31.65
C PRO A 515 4.57 -0.47 31.99
N ILE A 516 3.64 -1.42 32.15
CA ILE A 516 3.94 -2.83 32.41
C ILE A 516 4.65 -3.45 31.20
N CYS A 517 4.24 -3.09 29.97
CA CYS A 517 4.85 -3.58 28.73
C CYS A 517 6.36 -3.34 28.68
N CYS A 518 6.82 -2.32 29.40
CA CYS A 518 8.20 -1.80 29.33
C CYS A 518 8.97 -2.00 30.64
N SER A 519 8.32 -2.64 31.62
CA SER A 519 8.90 -3.02 32.90
C SER A 519 8.98 -4.53 33.10
N PHE A 520 8.03 -5.31 32.56
CA PHE A 520 7.89 -6.74 32.87
C PHE A 520 7.94 -7.67 31.65
N GLY A 521 7.67 -7.18 30.44
CA GLY A 521 7.66 -7.96 29.21
C GLY A 521 6.47 -7.62 28.32
N TRP A 522 6.48 -8.11 27.08
CA TRP A 522 5.47 -7.83 26.06
C TRP A 522 4.40 -8.92 26.04
N SER A 523 3.24 -8.61 26.61
CA SER A 523 2.11 -9.54 26.77
C SER A 523 1.12 -9.46 25.59
N GLU A 524 0.11 -10.33 25.59
CA GLU A 524 -1.01 -10.27 24.63
C GLU A 524 -1.71 -8.90 24.67
N GLU A 525 -1.80 -8.30 25.87
CA GLU A 525 -2.33 -6.96 26.04
C GLU A 525 -1.44 -5.89 25.38
N CYS A 526 -0.12 -6.04 25.44
CA CYS A 526 0.81 -5.13 24.77
C CYS A 526 0.68 -5.22 23.24
N VAL A 527 0.48 -6.43 22.71
CA VAL A 527 0.20 -6.65 21.28
C VAL A 527 -1.13 -6.00 20.88
N ARG A 528 -2.16 -6.12 21.73
CA ARG A 528 -3.47 -5.48 21.49
C ARG A 528 -3.35 -3.96 21.48
N VAL A 529 -2.67 -3.37 22.48
CA VAL A 529 -2.42 -1.92 22.53
C VAL A 529 -1.60 -1.48 21.32
N ALA A 530 -0.58 -2.24 20.93
CA ALA A 530 0.23 -1.95 19.76
C ALA A 530 -0.62 -1.87 18.48
N LYS A 531 -1.53 -2.83 18.26
CA LYS A 531 -2.47 -2.79 17.13
C LYS A 531 -3.30 -1.51 17.10
N GLY A 532 -3.67 -0.97 18.26
CA GLY A 532 -4.49 0.24 18.36
C GLY A 532 -3.74 1.56 18.19
N VAL A 533 -2.41 1.60 18.37
CA VAL A 533 -1.66 2.88 18.45
C VAL A 533 -0.42 2.99 17.59
N CYS A 534 0.09 1.86 17.09
CA CYS A 534 1.30 1.87 16.29
C CYS A 534 0.93 2.18 14.84
N VAL A 535 1.53 3.27 14.33
CA VAL A 535 1.42 3.69 12.92
C VAL A 535 2.11 2.67 12.02
N THR A 536 3.28 2.21 12.46
CA THR A 536 4.09 1.20 11.79
C THR A 536 4.25 -0.02 12.69
N PHE A 537 4.15 -1.21 12.09
CA PHE A 537 4.32 -2.48 12.80
C PHE A 537 5.70 -3.07 12.52
N GLY A 538 6.77 -2.39 12.96
CA GLY A 538 8.14 -2.90 12.84
C GLY A 538 8.48 -3.34 11.41
N GLU A 539 8.22 -2.46 10.45
CA GLU A 539 8.54 -2.71 9.05
C GLU A 539 9.93 -2.19 8.69
N CYS A 540 10.33 -2.54 7.48
CA CYS A 540 11.52 -2.02 6.87
C CYS A 540 11.32 -0.55 6.46
N PRO A 541 12.26 0.35 6.77
CA PRO A 541 13.57 0.08 7.35
C PRO A 541 13.54 -0.08 8.89
N GLY A 542 14.25 -1.09 9.38
CA GLY A 542 14.57 -1.25 10.80
C GLY A 542 15.81 -0.44 11.19
N SER A 543 16.21 -0.50 12.46
CA SER A 543 17.43 0.18 12.92
C SER A 543 18.66 -0.70 12.79
N GLY A 544 19.74 -0.16 12.21
CA GLY A 544 21.07 -0.78 12.20
C GLY A 544 21.49 -1.41 10.87
N PRO A 545 22.76 -1.84 10.75
CA PRO A 545 23.34 -2.39 9.53
C PRO A 545 22.67 -3.66 9.02
N CYS A 546 22.37 -3.72 7.72
CA CYS A 546 21.95 -4.96 7.08
C CYS A 546 23.08 -6.01 7.05
N ASP A 547 24.34 -5.58 7.01
CA ASP A 547 25.52 -6.44 6.90
C ASP A 547 26.04 -6.99 8.24
N ALA A 548 25.49 -6.58 9.38
CA ALA A 548 25.97 -6.99 10.69
C ALA A 548 24.84 -7.33 11.65
N SER A 549 25.02 -8.36 12.47
CA SER A 549 23.99 -8.78 13.42
C SER A 549 23.77 -7.77 14.53
N HIS A 550 22.52 -7.51 14.88
CA HIS A 550 22.11 -6.67 16.01
C HIS A 550 20.85 -7.20 16.70
N ALA A 551 20.47 -6.58 17.82
CA ALA A 551 19.38 -7.06 18.67
C ALA A 551 17.99 -6.73 18.11
N ASN A 552 17.89 -5.64 17.34
CA ASN A 552 16.65 -5.15 16.76
C ASN A 552 16.30 -5.96 15.50
N PRO A 553 15.02 -6.26 15.22
CA PRO A 553 14.59 -6.78 13.93
C PRO A 553 14.71 -5.74 12.80
N GLY A 554 14.69 -6.22 11.55
CA GLY A 554 14.87 -5.41 10.35
C GLY A 554 16.28 -4.82 10.22
N CYS A 555 16.54 -4.02 9.20
CA CYS A 555 17.77 -3.25 9.05
C CYS A 555 17.50 -1.92 8.31
N GLU A 556 18.47 -1.02 8.30
CA GLU A 556 18.32 0.39 7.87
C GLU A 556 18.01 0.60 6.39
N ASP A 557 18.34 -0.38 5.52
CA ASP A 557 17.94 -0.32 4.13
C ASP A 557 16.59 -0.97 3.93
N ALA A 558 15.64 -0.21 3.41
CA ALA A 558 14.26 -0.64 3.35
C ALA A 558 14.06 -1.79 2.35
N THR A 559 14.74 -1.76 1.20
CA THR A 559 14.64 -2.80 0.16
C THR A 559 15.30 -4.10 0.61
N CYS A 560 16.55 -4.06 1.08
CA CYS A 560 17.28 -5.22 1.57
C CYS A 560 16.65 -5.81 2.82
N CYS A 561 16.21 -4.96 3.75
CA CYS A 561 15.42 -5.39 4.89
C CYS A 561 14.21 -6.19 4.40
N THR A 562 13.43 -5.64 3.46
CA THR A 562 12.24 -6.30 2.91
C THR A 562 12.57 -7.67 2.30
N ILE A 563 13.60 -7.72 1.45
CA ILE A 563 14.08 -8.97 0.82
C ILE A 563 14.42 -10.03 1.88
N VAL A 564 15.16 -9.65 2.92
CA VAL A 564 15.59 -10.58 3.97
C VAL A 564 14.43 -10.96 4.89
N CYS A 565 13.57 -10.02 5.28
CA CYS A 565 12.35 -10.29 6.05
C CYS A 565 11.48 -11.33 5.35
N GLN A 566 11.38 -11.21 4.04
CA GLN A 566 10.54 -12.10 3.26
C GLN A 566 11.19 -13.46 3.02
N ALA A 567 12.52 -13.54 3.05
CA ALA A 567 13.24 -14.80 3.05
C ALA A 567 13.15 -15.51 4.41
N ASP A 568 13.19 -14.76 5.52
CA ASP A 568 13.06 -15.27 6.88
C ASP A 568 12.38 -14.22 7.80
N PRO A 569 11.07 -14.38 8.11
CA PRO A 569 10.33 -13.44 8.95
C PRO A 569 10.93 -13.26 10.35
N VAL A 570 11.71 -14.22 10.86
CA VAL A 570 12.39 -14.10 12.16
C VAL A 570 13.34 -12.90 12.19
N CYS A 571 13.90 -12.52 11.03
CA CYS A 571 14.76 -11.34 10.90
C CYS A 571 14.02 -10.04 11.24
N CYS A 572 12.70 -10.02 11.12
CA CYS A 572 11.87 -8.81 11.25
C CYS A 572 10.84 -8.92 12.38
N ASP A 573 10.59 -10.13 12.88
CA ASP A 573 9.76 -10.36 14.06
C ASP A 573 10.57 -10.45 15.36
N VAL A 574 11.84 -10.88 15.29
CA VAL A 574 12.61 -11.22 16.50
C VAL A 574 13.89 -10.40 16.61
N SER A 575 14.80 -10.53 15.65
CA SER A 575 16.10 -9.85 15.67
C SER A 575 16.87 -10.05 14.37
N TRP A 576 17.68 -9.06 13.99
CA TRP A 576 18.62 -9.18 12.90
C TRP A 576 19.86 -10.00 13.30
N SER A 577 19.73 -11.32 13.25
CA SER A 577 20.77 -12.26 13.67
C SER A 577 21.92 -12.37 12.66
N SER A 578 22.97 -13.15 12.98
CA SER A 578 24.08 -13.41 12.05
C SER A 578 23.66 -14.15 10.77
N SER A 579 22.55 -14.91 10.82
CA SER A 579 21.98 -15.51 9.60
C SER A 579 21.24 -14.48 8.76
N CYS A 580 20.56 -13.50 9.37
CA CYS A 580 19.93 -12.38 8.66
C CYS A 580 20.98 -11.55 7.92
N ALA A 581 22.05 -11.16 8.60
CA ALA A 581 23.17 -10.46 7.98
C ALA A 581 23.86 -11.27 6.87
N GLN A 582 23.89 -12.60 7.00
CA GLN A 582 24.41 -13.48 5.93
C GLN A 582 23.43 -13.58 4.75
N ALA A 583 22.12 -13.61 5.00
CA ALA A 583 21.10 -13.58 3.98
C ALA A 583 21.15 -12.26 3.20
N ALA A 584 21.30 -11.12 3.89
CA ALA A 584 21.48 -9.80 3.27
C ALA A 584 22.63 -9.80 2.25
N ARG A 585 23.81 -10.28 2.64
CA ARG A 585 24.98 -10.42 1.74
C ARG A 585 24.74 -11.33 0.53
N GLY A 586 23.83 -12.28 0.64
CA GLY A 586 23.53 -13.23 -0.44
C GLY A 586 22.41 -12.76 -1.36
N LEU A 587 21.42 -12.05 -0.81
CA LEU A 587 20.18 -11.71 -1.50
C LEU A 587 20.20 -10.27 -2.03
N CYS A 588 20.80 -9.34 -1.29
CA CYS A 588 20.78 -7.91 -1.60
C CYS A 588 21.96 -7.45 -2.46
N VAL A 589 22.99 -8.28 -2.66
CA VAL A 589 24.18 -7.94 -3.43
C VAL A 589 24.19 -8.69 -4.77
N PRO A 590 24.11 -7.97 -5.91
CA PRO A 590 24.00 -8.63 -7.20
C PRO A 590 25.30 -9.30 -7.63
N GLN A 591 25.17 -10.50 -8.19
CA GLN A 591 26.31 -11.26 -8.74
C GLN A 591 27.00 -10.50 -9.87
N SER A 592 28.32 -10.68 -10.01
CA SER A 592 29.11 -9.99 -11.03
C SER A 592 28.72 -10.32 -12.48
N SER A 593 27.97 -11.41 -12.70
CA SER A 593 27.49 -11.82 -14.02
C SER A 593 26.11 -11.28 -14.35
N TRP A 594 25.39 -10.71 -13.38
CA TRP A 594 24.05 -10.18 -13.59
C TRP A 594 24.12 -8.72 -14.04
N PRO A 595 23.30 -8.30 -15.02
CA PRO A 595 23.13 -6.91 -15.41
C PRO A 595 22.33 -6.14 -14.34
N CYS A 596 22.87 -6.08 -13.13
CA CYS A 596 22.30 -5.30 -12.03
C CYS A 596 23.38 -4.29 -11.58
N PRO A 597 23.16 -2.99 -11.76
CA PRO A 597 21.96 -2.37 -12.33
C PRO A 597 21.92 -2.40 -13.88
N CYS A 598 20.72 -2.36 -14.45
CA CYS A 598 20.44 -2.10 -15.88
C CYS A 598 19.40 -0.97 -16.00
N VAL A 599 19.39 -0.20 -17.10
CA VAL A 599 18.37 0.86 -17.26
C VAL A 599 16.97 0.27 -17.34
N GLY A 600 16.04 0.77 -16.51
CA GLY A 600 14.66 0.29 -16.46
C GLY A 600 14.15 0.18 -15.02
N SER A 601 12.94 0.65 -14.78
CA SER A 601 12.27 0.53 -13.49
C SER A 601 12.07 -0.94 -13.14
N CYS A 602 12.41 -1.32 -11.91
CA CYS A 602 12.15 -2.69 -11.43
C CYS A 602 10.65 -3.01 -11.40
N PHE A 603 9.79 -2.00 -11.45
CA PHE A 603 8.34 -2.13 -11.34
C PHE A 603 7.59 -1.99 -12.67
N ASP A 604 8.34 -1.90 -13.78
CA ASP A 604 7.82 -1.86 -15.15
C ASP A 604 8.52 -2.94 -16.00
N ALA A 605 7.79 -3.57 -16.92
CA ALA A 605 8.36 -4.64 -17.74
C ALA A 605 9.20 -4.05 -18.87
N HIS A 606 10.42 -4.55 -19.05
CA HIS A 606 11.32 -4.19 -20.15
C HIS A 606 11.86 -5.47 -20.81
N PRO A 607 11.04 -6.15 -21.63
CA PRO A 607 11.31 -7.51 -22.14
C PRO A 607 12.51 -7.60 -23.09
N GLU A 608 13.07 -6.46 -23.52
CA GLU A 608 14.26 -6.41 -24.38
C GLU A 608 15.58 -6.47 -23.60
N THR A 609 15.54 -6.31 -22.27
CA THR A 609 16.75 -6.24 -21.43
C THR A 609 16.56 -7.04 -20.14
N ALA A 610 17.63 -7.68 -19.66
CA ALA A 610 17.64 -8.36 -18.37
C ALA A 610 18.14 -7.43 -17.25
N GLY A 611 17.61 -7.59 -16.04
CA GLY A 611 17.94 -6.80 -14.85
C GLY A 611 17.37 -5.37 -14.88
N CYS A 612 17.23 -4.72 -13.73
CA CYS A 612 16.64 -3.38 -13.58
C CYS A 612 17.59 -2.41 -12.83
N GLN A 613 17.15 -1.16 -12.66
CA GLN A 613 18.02 -0.04 -12.27
C GLN A 613 18.39 0.01 -10.78
N ASP A 614 17.57 -0.58 -9.91
CA ASP A 614 17.87 -0.74 -8.49
C ASP A 614 18.60 -2.05 -8.28
N GLU A 615 19.88 -1.97 -7.92
CA GLU A 615 20.73 -3.15 -7.80
C GLU A 615 20.30 -4.09 -6.66
N VAL A 616 19.74 -3.56 -5.58
CA VAL A 616 19.29 -4.34 -4.42
C VAL A 616 18.00 -5.06 -4.78
N CYS A 617 17.04 -4.33 -5.36
CA CYS A 617 15.80 -4.92 -5.85
C CYS A 617 16.07 -5.95 -6.96
N CYS A 618 16.89 -5.59 -7.94
CA CYS A 618 17.33 -6.46 -9.03
C CYS A 618 17.92 -7.74 -8.45
N SER A 619 18.87 -7.65 -7.51
CA SER A 619 19.47 -8.82 -6.86
C SER A 619 18.44 -9.70 -6.15
N GLY A 620 17.49 -9.10 -5.41
CA GLY A 620 16.42 -9.84 -4.74
C GLY A 620 15.58 -10.63 -5.73
N VAL A 621 15.19 -10.00 -6.84
CA VAL A 621 14.41 -10.62 -7.93
C VAL A 621 15.23 -11.70 -8.64
N CYS A 622 16.50 -11.46 -8.99
CA CYS A 622 17.35 -12.44 -9.67
C CYS A 622 17.61 -13.70 -8.84
N ASN A 623 17.68 -13.57 -7.51
CA ASN A 623 17.89 -14.72 -6.62
C ASN A 623 16.66 -15.62 -6.54
N ILE A 624 15.50 -15.06 -6.83
CA ILE A 624 14.23 -15.77 -6.89
C ILE A 624 14.06 -16.40 -8.27
N ASP A 625 14.14 -15.59 -9.33
CA ASP A 625 14.11 -16.03 -10.72
C ASP A 625 15.35 -15.51 -11.47
N PRO A 626 16.35 -16.38 -11.70
CA PRO A 626 17.54 -16.01 -12.45
C PRO A 626 17.27 -15.56 -13.89
N SER A 627 16.14 -15.95 -14.49
CA SER A 627 15.79 -15.59 -15.87
C SER A 627 15.57 -14.08 -16.02
N CYS A 628 15.11 -13.40 -14.96
CA CYS A 628 15.00 -11.93 -14.90
C CYS A 628 16.33 -11.23 -15.18
N CYS A 629 17.46 -11.92 -14.98
CA CYS A 629 18.80 -11.35 -15.05
C CYS A 629 19.71 -12.11 -16.04
N THR A 630 19.16 -13.08 -16.77
CA THR A 630 19.87 -13.79 -17.84
C THR A 630 19.13 -13.79 -19.18
N GLU A 631 17.83 -13.53 -19.19
CA GLU A 631 16.99 -13.55 -20.39
C GLU A 631 16.30 -12.20 -20.62
N SER A 632 15.35 -11.81 -19.76
CA SER A 632 14.60 -10.55 -19.88
C SER A 632 13.88 -10.19 -18.59
N TRP A 633 13.66 -8.90 -18.35
CA TRP A 633 12.80 -8.43 -17.26
C TRP A 633 11.36 -8.25 -17.74
N ASP A 634 10.54 -9.26 -17.52
CA ASP A 634 9.16 -9.30 -17.98
C ASP A 634 8.15 -8.96 -16.87
N ALA A 635 6.85 -9.17 -17.14
CA ALA A 635 5.78 -8.94 -16.17
C ALA A 635 5.87 -9.86 -14.94
N GLY A 636 6.47 -11.04 -15.06
CA GLY A 636 6.75 -11.93 -13.93
C GLY A 636 7.82 -11.32 -13.02
N CYS A 637 8.91 -10.80 -13.60
CA CYS A 637 9.95 -10.09 -12.86
C CYS A 637 9.41 -8.87 -12.12
N VAL A 638 8.54 -8.08 -12.76
CA VAL A 638 7.83 -6.96 -12.11
C VAL A 638 6.97 -7.42 -10.94
N SER A 639 6.27 -8.55 -11.10
CA SER A 639 5.42 -9.11 -10.04
C SER A 639 6.26 -9.58 -8.85
N ILE A 640 7.41 -10.21 -9.11
CA ILE A 640 8.40 -10.56 -8.08
C ILE A 640 8.95 -9.30 -7.41
N ALA A 641 9.28 -8.27 -8.18
CA ALA A 641 9.86 -7.02 -7.69
C ALA A 641 8.91 -6.24 -6.78
N ARG A 642 7.63 -6.12 -7.17
CA ARG A 642 6.56 -5.44 -6.40
C ARG A 642 6.35 -5.98 -5.00
N VAL A 643 6.98 -7.09 -4.69
CA VAL A 643 6.82 -7.75 -3.43
C VAL A 643 8.16 -7.85 -2.78
N THR A 644 9.14 -8.37 -3.51
CA THR A 644 10.48 -8.58 -2.99
C THR A 644 11.15 -7.29 -2.56
N CYS A 645 10.79 -6.19 -3.20
CA CYS A 645 11.40 -4.89 -2.98
C CYS A 645 10.49 -3.90 -2.25
N CYS A 646 9.20 -4.22 -2.13
CA CYS A 646 8.19 -3.32 -1.57
C CYS A 646 7.69 -3.79 -0.21
N SER A 647 7.40 -2.83 0.65
CA SER A 647 6.72 -3.10 1.91
C SER A 647 5.23 -3.31 1.66
N PHE A 648 4.44 -3.45 2.71
CA PHE A 648 3.01 -3.70 2.55
C PHE A 648 2.34 -2.50 1.84
N PRO A 649 1.47 -2.72 0.84
CA PRO A 649 0.78 -1.62 0.16
C PRO A 649 -0.02 -0.76 1.15
N GLY A 650 0.38 0.50 1.29
CA GLY A 650 -0.19 1.43 2.24
C GLY A 650 0.78 2.54 2.60
N CYS A 651 0.47 3.26 3.66
CA CYS A 651 1.35 4.30 4.19
C CYS A 651 2.67 3.71 4.69
N GLY A 652 3.79 4.27 4.21
CA GLY A 652 5.13 3.77 4.53
C GLY A 652 5.66 2.71 3.56
N ASP A 653 4.92 2.35 2.51
CA ASP A 653 5.42 1.42 1.49
C ASP A 653 6.67 1.99 0.81
N THR A 654 7.76 1.24 0.86
CA THR A 654 9.06 1.60 0.28
C THR A 654 9.04 1.81 -1.22
N CYS A 655 8.03 1.28 -1.91
CA CYS A 655 7.83 1.45 -3.35
C CYS A 655 6.88 2.59 -3.71
N THR A 656 6.29 3.26 -2.72
CA THR A 656 5.54 4.50 -2.96
C THR A 656 6.49 5.69 -3.05
N GLY A 657 6.04 6.77 -3.67
CA GLY A 657 6.87 7.95 -3.85
C GLY A 657 7.13 8.71 -2.55
N ASP A 658 8.03 9.67 -2.63
CA ASP A 658 8.27 10.63 -1.55
C ASP A 658 7.02 11.47 -1.27
N CYS A 659 6.65 11.63 0.01
CA CYS A 659 5.45 12.38 0.41
C CYS A 659 5.43 13.84 -0.07
N MET A 660 6.57 14.40 -0.44
CA MET A 660 6.74 15.79 -0.85
C MET A 660 6.88 15.95 -2.36
N ILE A 661 6.72 14.86 -3.12
CA ILE A 661 6.77 14.84 -4.58
C ILE A 661 5.47 14.22 -5.11
N PRO A 662 4.77 14.86 -6.06
CA PRO A 662 3.55 14.29 -6.60
C PRO A 662 3.85 13.04 -7.44
N HIS A 663 3.00 12.02 -7.34
CA HIS A 663 3.05 10.78 -8.12
C HIS A 663 1.65 10.24 -8.42
N GLN A 664 1.57 9.23 -9.29
CA GLN A 664 0.27 8.73 -9.81
C GLN A 664 -0.36 7.63 -8.96
N THR A 665 0.38 7.06 -8.01
CA THR A 665 -0.11 6.04 -7.08
C THR A 665 -0.60 6.67 -5.77
N PRO A 666 -1.52 6.03 -5.03
CA PRO A 666 -1.88 6.46 -3.68
C PRO A 666 -0.74 6.23 -2.68
N PHE A 667 -0.91 6.78 -1.47
CA PHE A 667 0.02 6.69 -0.33
C PHE A 667 1.37 7.38 -0.58
N CYS A 668 2.27 7.36 0.41
CA CYS A 668 3.67 7.76 0.25
C CYS A 668 4.55 7.02 1.27
N ASN A 669 5.87 7.09 1.08
CA ASN A 669 6.84 6.23 1.75
C ASN A 669 7.17 6.57 3.21
N ASP A 670 6.62 7.66 3.77
CA ASP A 670 6.72 7.99 5.20
C ASP A 670 5.37 7.70 5.86
N ALA A 671 5.30 6.62 6.64
CA ALA A 671 4.04 6.15 7.23
C ALA A 671 3.37 7.20 8.12
N SER A 672 4.15 7.92 8.96
CA SER A 672 3.59 8.94 9.87
C SER A 672 3.06 10.14 9.10
N CYS A 673 3.80 10.60 8.09
CA CYS A 673 3.33 11.67 7.22
C CYS A 673 2.10 11.25 6.41
N CYS A 674 2.15 10.05 5.82
CA CYS A 674 1.11 9.51 4.99
C CYS A 674 -0.21 9.37 5.77
N GLU A 675 -0.19 8.74 6.95
CA GLU A 675 -1.39 8.57 7.80
C GLU A 675 -1.97 9.93 8.22
N ALA A 676 -1.13 10.88 8.60
CA ALA A 676 -1.57 12.23 8.96
C ALA A 676 -2.25 12.95 7.77
N VAL A 677 -1.75 12.78 6.55
CA VAL A 677 -2.39 13.31 5.33
C VAL A 677 -3.67 12.55 5.00
N CYS A 678 -3.65 11.21 4.99
CA CYS A 678 -4.81 10.35 4.71
C CYS A 678 -6.00 10.67 5.61
N ARG A 679 -5.73 10.97 6.88
CA ARG A 679 -6.73 11.34 7.88
C ARG A 679 -7.61 12.52 7.45
N PHE A 680 -7.03 13.49 6.74
CA PHE A 680 -7.72 14.71 6.32
C PHE A 680 -8.06 14.75 4.84
N GLU A 681 -7.25 14.10 4.00
CA GLU A 681 -7.40 14.05 2.54
C GLU A 681 -7.44 12.58 2.06
N PRO A 682 -8.56 11.85 2.25
CA PRO A 682 -8.68 10.44 1.87
C PRO A 682 -8.36 10.15 0.39
N TYR A 683 -8.57 11.14 -0.49
CA TYR A 683 -8.22 11.05 -1.91
C TYR A 683 -6.74 10.66 -2.14
N CYS A 684 -5.84 11.11 -1.26
CA CYS A 684 -4.41 10.81 -1.35
C CYS A 684 -4.10 9.31 -1.18
N CYS A 685 -5.01 8.57 -0.56
CA CYS A 685 -4.83 7.19 -0.13
C CYS A 685 -5.80 6.24 -0.85
N ASP A 686 -6.89 6.79 -1.41
CA ASP A 686 -7.85 6.04 -2.23
C ASP A 686 -7.56 6.12 -3.74
N VAL A 687 -6.94 7.22 -4.20
CA VAL A 687 -6.83 7.51 -5.64
C VAL A 687 -5.38 7.73 -6.07
N ARG A 688 -4.74 8.80 -5.61
CA ARG A 688 -3.35 9.13 -5.98
C ARG A 688 -2.76 10.26 -5.13
N TRP A 689 -1.43 10.36 -5.10
CA TRP A 689 -0.70 11.40 -4.41
C TRP A 689 -0.35 12.61 -5.31
N ASP A 690 -1.26 13.57 -5.47
CA ASP A 690 -1.01 14.73 -6.34
C ASP A 690 -0.50 15.99 -5.62
N SER A 691 -0.42 17.13 -6.32
CA SER A 691 0.08 18.38 -5.76
C SER A 691 -0.69 18.86 -4.53
N SER A 692 -1.97 18.49 -4.40
CA SER A 692 -2.77 18.84 -3.23
C SER A 692 -2.34 18.02 -2.02
N CYS A 693 -2.04 16.73 -2.21
CA CYS A 693 -1.46 15.86 -1.19
C CYS A 693 -0.10 16.38 -0.73
N VAL A 694 0.75 16.81 -1.66
CA VAL A 694 2.05 17.42 -1.33
C VAL A 694 1.89 18.72 -0.54
N LEU A 695 0.93 19.58 -0.89
CA LEU A 695 0.68 20.81 -0.14
C LEU A 695 0.23 20.53 1.30
N GLU A 696 -0.58 19.49 1.48
CA GLU A 696 -1.01 19.05 2.81
C GLU A 696 0.12 18.40 3.62
N ALA A 697 0.96 17.59 2.96
CA ALA A 697 2.16 17.01 3.54
C ALA A 697 3.17 18.08 3.96
N LEU A 698 3.37 19.12 3.13
CA LEU A 698 4.23 20.27 3.45
C LEU A 698 3.74 21.06 4.68
N ARG A 699 2.45 20.98 5.00
CA ARG A 699 1.86 21.66 6.16
C ARG A 699 1.92 20.84 7.44
N THR A 700 1.85 19.51 7.32
CA THR A 700 1.61 18.59 8.44
C THR A 700 2.85 17.76 8.82
N CYS A 701 3.73 17.50 7.86
CA CYS A 701 4.86 16.59 8.05
C CYS A 701 6.22 17.29 8.04
N VAL A 702 6.28 18.54 7.58
CA VAL A 702 7.54 19.28 7.50
C VAL A 702 7.90 19.82 8.86
N GLY A 703 8.89 19.19 9.48
CA GLY A 703 9.53 19.69 10.67
C GLY A 703 9.73 18.66 11.75
N GLY A 704 10.74 18.94 12.57
CA GLY A 704 11.04 18.19 13.77
C GLY A 704 12.03 17.06 13.59
N CYS A 705 12.32 16.42 14.71
CA CYS A 705 13.38 15.44 14.80
C CYS A 705 12.83 14.05 14.61
N GLY A 706 13.42 13.28 13.69
CA GLY A 706 13.07 11.86 13.52
C GLY A 706 12.04 11.58 12.43
N MET A 707 11.57 12.62 11.73
CA MET A 707 10.64 12.46 10.60
C MET A 707 11.43 12.25 9.30
N PRO A 708 11.23 11.15 8.55
CA PRO A 708 11.90 10.92 7.26
C PRO A 708 11.77 12.11 6.31
N SER A 709 10.58 12.69 6.24
CA SER A 709 10.24 13.87 5.44
C SER A 709 10.95 15.18 5.86
N SER A 710 11.55 15.23 7.06
CA SER A 710 12.39 16.36 7.48
C SER A 710 13.76 16.38 6.80
N GLY A 711 14.13 15.34 6.05
CA GLY A 711 15.33 15.35 5.21
C GLY A 711 16.60 14.90 5.94
N ASN A 712 17.72 14.90 5.23
CA ASN A 712 18.99 14.40 5.76
C ASN A 712 19.65 15.42 6.72
N CYS A 713 20.08 14.94 7.89
CA CYS A 713 20.82 15.69 8.90
C CYS A 713 22.14 16.30 8.43
N PHE A 714 22.78 15.73 7.42
CA PHE A 714 24.12 16.11 6.98
C PHE A 714 24.13 17.17 5.89
N ASN A 715 22.96 17.59 5.40
CA ASN A 715 22.81 18.59 4.35
C ASN A 715 21.90 19.73 4.76
N ALA A 716 22.26 20.93 4.32
CA ALA A 716 21.41 22.10 4.52
C ALA A 716 20.12 21.99 3.68
N HIS A 717 18.99 22.35 4.28
CA HIS A 717 17.69 22.44 3.62
C HIS A 717 16.78 23.44 4.35
N GLU A 718 15.74 23.89 3.65
CA GLU A 718 14.86 24.95 4.14
C GLU A 718 13.91 24.48 5.26
N ARG A 719 13.80 23.16 5.47
CA ARG A 719 12.93 22.56 6.49
C ARG A 719 13.62 22.48 7.85
N PRO A 720 12.91 22.64 8.98
CA PRO A 720 13.49 22.43 10.30
C PRO A 720 13.66 20.95 10.63
N GLY A 721 14.65 20.63 11.46
CA GLY A 721 14.93 19.26 11.92
C GLY A 721 15.53 18.36 10.84
N CYS A 722 15.61 17.06 11.11
CA CYS A 722 16.09 16.06 10.15
C CYS A 722 15.65 14.64 10.54
N ALA A 723 15.80 13.69 9.62
CA ALA A 723 15.28 12.33 9.70
C ALA A 723 15.88 11.46 10.82
N SER A 724 17.14 11.68 11.22
CA SER A 724 17.68 11.01 12.40
C SER A 724 17.31 11.78 13.66
N GLY A 725 16.32 11.28 14.41
CA GLY A 725 15.83 11.95 15.62
C GLY A 725 16.90 12.14 16.69
N LEU A 726 17.78 11.15 16.88
CA LEU A 726 18.91 11.24 17.81
C LEU A 726 19.96 12.27 17.37
N CYS A 727 20.32 12.29 16.09
CA CYS A 727 21.26 13.29 15.58
C CYS A 727 20.65 14.70 15.65
N CYS A 728 19.40 14.84 15.21
CA CYS A 728 18.63 16.08 15.22
C CYS A 728 18.57 16.68 16.62
N THR A 729 18.13 15.91 17.62
CA THR A 729 18.03 16.37 19.01
C THR A 729 19.40 16.70 19.60
N ALA A 730 20.45 15.96 19.25
CA ALA A 730 21.83 16.27 19.68
C ALA A 730 22.35 17.59 19.08
N VAL A 731 21.97 17.91 17.83
CA VAL A 731 22.29 19.19 17.19
C VAL A 731 21.58 20.32 17.94
N CYS A 732 20.27 20.19 18.15
CA CYS A 732 19.40 21.23 18.71
C CYS A 732 19.49 21.41 20.22
N ALA A 733 20.07 20.46 20.96
CA ALA A 733 20.23 20.55 22.41
C ALA A 733 21.10 21.74 22.88
N ALA A 734 21.85 22.37 21.98
CA ALA A 734 22.58 23.60 22.28
C ALA A 734 21.69 24.82 21.98
N GLU A 735 21.60 25.75 22.94
CA GLU A 735 20.79 26.99 22.84
C GLU A 735 21.07 27.78 21.54
N GLU A 736 22.32 27.77 21.06
CA GLU A 736 22.71 28.46 19.82
C GLU A 736 22.25 27.75 18.53
N PHE A 737 21.80 26.50 18.61
CA PHE A 737 21.33 25.65 17.51
C PHE A 737 19.86 25.21 17.67
N GLU A 738 19.12 25.77 18.64
CA GLU A 738 17.69 25.45 18.84
C GLU A 738 16.85 25.76 17.57
N TYR A 739 17.24 26.81 16.84
CA TYR A 739 16.59 27.19 15.58
C TYR A 739 16.66 26.10 14.49
N CYS A 740 17.66 25.20 14.55
CA CYS A 740 17.80 24.10 13.61
C CYS A 740 16.56 23.21 13.58
N CYS A 741 15.89 23.05 14.73
CA CYS A 741 14.71 22.21 14.89
C CYS A 741 13.39 22.95 14.78
N ALA A 742 13.41 24.29 14.79
CA ALA A 742 12.19 25.11 14.87
C ALA A 742 12.00 26.06 13.68
N ILE A 743 13.05 26.34 12.91
CA ILE A 743 13.00 27.32 11.82
C ILE A 743 13.50 26.69 10.52
N GLU A 744 14.78 26.31 10.46
CA GLU A 744 15.40 25.79 9.23
C GLU A 744 16.65 24.98 9.59
N TRP A 745 17.00 24.00 8.76
CA TRP A 745 18.22 23.21 8.91
C TRP A 745 19.29 23.73 7.95
N ASP A 746 19.96 24.81 8.32
CA ASP A 746 20.96 25.44 7.46
C ASP A 746 22.33 24.69 7.45
N GLU A 747 23.32 25.28 6.78
CA GLU A 747 24.67 24.71 6.69
C GLU A 747 25.39 24.69 8.05
N GLU A 748 25.07 25.57 9.00
CA GLU A 748 25.65 25.52 10.34
C GLU A 748 25.08 24.32 11.13
N CYS A 749 23.77 24.05 11.00
CA CYS A 749 23.10 22.86 11.53
C CYS A 749 23.73 21.58 10.96
N ALA A 750 23.80 21.49 9.63
CA ALA A 750 24.37 20.34 8.92
C ALA A 750 25.87 20.13 9.24
N ALA A 751 26.65 21.21 9.34
CA ALA A 751 28.07 21.14 9.73
C ALA A 751 28.25 20.69 11.18
N ARG A 752 27.31 21.00 12.07
CA ARG A 752 27.31 20.47 13.43
C ARG A 752 26.97 18.99 13.43
N ALA A 753 25.94 18.57 12.70
CA ALA A 753 25.55 17.17 12.55
C ALA A 753 26.73 16.30 12.10
N ARG A 754 27.43 16.70 11.03
CA ARG A 754 28.63 16.00 10.54
C ARG A 754 29.76 15.87 11.56
N ARG A 755 29.80 16.72 12.59
CA ARG A 755 30.83 16.65 13.65
C ARG A 755 30.42 15.79 14.85
N ILE A 756 29.14 15.79 15.21
CA ILE A 756 28.66 15.15 16.45
C ILE A 756 27.92 13.84 16.20
N CYS A 757 27.45 13.62 14.98
CA CYS A 757 26.76 12.42 14.51
C CYS A 757 27.62 11.66 13.48
N SER A 758 28.94 11.87 13.47
CA SER A 758 29.84 11.22 12.49
C SER A 758 29.85 9.69 12.59
N ASP A 759 29.48 9.15 13.76
CA ASP A 759 29.37 7.71 13.98
C ASP A 759 28.13 7.11 13.29
N ASP A 760 27.17 7.95 12.85
CA ASP A 760 25.97 7.55 12.10
C ASP A 760 26.21 7.55 10.58
N LEU A 761 27.40 7.93 10.10
CA LEU A 761 27.74 7.94 8.67
C LEU A 761 28.01 6.51 8.17
N PRO A 762 27.27 6.00 7.16
CA PRO A 762 27.54 4.70 6.59
C PRO A 762 28.86 4.68 5.82
N GLU A 763 29.66 3.64 6.04
CA GLU A 763 30.89 3.39 5.27
C GLU A 763 30.57 3.03 3.81
N CYS A 764 31.47 3.39 2.89
CA CYS A 764 31.35 3.03 1.48
C CYS A 764 31.23 1.51 1.28
N GLY A 765 30.23 1.09 0.52
CA GLY A 765 29.96 -0.31 0.18
C GLY A 765 29.43 -1.17 1.31
N ARG A 766 28.80 -0.54 2.30
CA ARG A 766 27.99 -1.25 3.30
C ARG A 766 26.80 -1.92 2.61
N ASP A 767 26.59 -3.21 2.87
CA ASP A 767 25.49 -3.95 2.24
C ASP A 767 24.14 -3.31 2.60
N GLY A 768 23.27 -3.16 1.61
CA GLY A 768 21.97 -2.49 1.75
C GLY A 768 22.01 -0.99 1.42
N LEU A 769 23.16 -0.31 1.27
CA LEU A 769 23.08 1.03 0.67
C LEU A 769 22.54 0.93 -0.77
N PRO A 770 21.74 1.91 -1.24
CA PRO A 770 21.32 1.93 -2.63
C PRO A 770 22.53 1.91 -3.57
N GLY A 771 22.31 1.40 -4.78
CA GLY A 771 23.36 1.37 -5.80
C GLY A 771 23.90 2.75 -6.11
N CYS A 772 25.19 2.83 -6.45
CA CYS A 772 25.85 4.13 -6.67
C CYS A 772 25.25 4.93 -7.85
N ASN A 773 24.43 4.30 -8.69
CA ASN A 773 23.68 4.94 -9.77
C ASN A 773 22.33 5.56 -9.32
N ILE A 774 21.94 5.43 -8.05
CA ILE A 774 20.67 5.94 -7.52
C ILE A 774 20.97 7.08 -6.54
N PRO A 775 20.41 8.29 -6.76
CA PRO A 775 20.53 9.35 -5.78
C PRO A 775 19.65 9.02 -4.57
N HIS A 776 20.15 9.29 -3.36
CA HIS A 776 19.40 9.13 -2.13
C HIS A 776 19.75 10.22 -1.13
N ALA A 777 19.00 10.29 -0.03
CA ALA A 777 19.17 11.37 0.94
C ALA A 777 20.47 11.23 1.74
N GLY A 778 20.90 10.00 2.09
CA GLY A 778 22.14 9.76 2.85
C GLY A 778 23.43 9.86 2.04
N PRO A 779 24.61 9.89 2.68
CA PRO A 779 25.91 9.80 2.00
C PRO A 779 26.32 8.35 1.70
N SER A 780 27.41 8.18 0.92
CA SER A 780 27.97 6.89 0.48
C SER A 780 27.01 6.10 -0.43
N CYS A 781 27.42 4.93 -0.94
CA CYS A 781 26.57 4.02 -1.73
C CYS A 781 27.04 2.56 -1.61
N GLY A 782 26.28 1.61 -2.18
CA GLY A 782 26.45 0.15 -2.02
C GLY A 782 27.68 -0.50 -2.65
N ASP A 783 28.35 0.12 -3.62
CA ASP A 783 29.63 -0.39 -4.17
C ASP A 783 30.81 0.33 -3.52
N ALA A 784 31.56 -0.40 -2.69
CA ALA A 784 32.72 0.13 -1.97
C ALA A 784 33.75 0.77 -2.89
N ALA A 785 34.08 0.12 -4.02
CA ALA A 785 35.14 0.58 -4.91
C ALA A 785 34.72 1.84 -5.65
N CYS A 786 33.48 1.86 -6.15
CA CYS A 786 32.94 3.01 -6.84
C CYS A 786 32.73 4.19 -5.87
N CYS A 787 32.11 3.94 -4.72
CA CYS A 787 31.93 4.91 -3.65
C CYS A 787 33.26 5.55 -3.25
N ASP A 788 34.27 4.74 -2.91
CA ASP A 788 35.60 5.22 -2.55
C ASP A 788 36.29 6.02 -3.65
N ALA A 789 35.96 5.79 -4.93
CA ALA A 789 36.53 6.52 -6.05
C ALA A 789 35.86 7.89 -6.22
N VAL A 790 34.53 7.94 -6.22
CA VAL A 790 33.75 9.19 -6.26
C VAL A 790 34.06 10.06 -5.04
N CYS A 791 34.15 9.44 -3.87
CA CYS A 791 34.51 10.09 -2.60
C CYS A 791 35.87 10.81 -2.61
N LYS A 792 36.82 10.33 -3.42
CA LYS A 792 38.13 10.99 -3.58
C LYS A 792 38.06 12.21 -4.51
N ILE A 793 37.05 12.26 -5.37
CA ILE A 793 36.80 13.37 -6.29
C ILE A 793 36.00 14.46 -5.56
N ASP A 794 34.93 14.06 -4.87
CA ASP A 794 34.06 14.93 -4.10
C ASP A 794 33.72 14.33 -2.72
N GLU A 795 34.22 14.99 -1.67
CA GLU A 795 33.99 14.60 -0.28
C GLU A 795 32.51 14.76 0.14
N TYR A 796 31.76 15.62 -0.57
CA TYR A 796 30.32 15.80 -0.32
C TYR A 796 29.56 14.47 -0.44
N CYS A 797 29.93 13.62 -1.41
CA CYS A 797 29.27 12.33 -1.61
C CYS A 797 29.37 11.37 -0.41
N CYS A 798 30.39 11.52 0.45
CA CYS A 798 30.63 10.62 1.61
C CYS A 798 30.28 11.25 2.95
N THR A 799 30.03 12.55 2.99
CA THR A 799 29.83 13.28 4.24
C THR A 799 28.49 13.97 4.32
N ASN A 800 27.89 14.27 3.16
CA ASN A 800 26.70 15.07 3.04
C ASN A 800 25.58 14.22 2.41
N GLN A 801 25.66 13.89 1.12
CA GLN A 801 24.61 13.15 0.41
C GLN A 801 25.11 12.54 -0.90
N TRP A 802 24.52 11.41 -1.27
CA TRP A 802 24.64 10.81 -2.59
C TRP A 802 23.59 11.37 -3.56
N ASP A 803 23.86 12.51 -4.18
CA ASP A 803 22.90 13.19 -5.06
C ASP A 803 23.14 12.90 -6.56
N THR A 804 22.41 13.59 -7.45
CA THR A 804 22.55 13.43 -8.90
C THR A 804 23.94 13.81 -9.43
N ALA A 805 24.67 14.69 -8.74
CA ALA A 805 26.05 15.03 -9.12
C ALA A 805 27.01 13.89 -8.76
N CYS A 806 26.80 13.24 -7.60
CA CYS A 806 27.52 12.02 -7.23
C CYS A 806 27.27 10.90 -8.28
N VAL A 807 26.00 10.68 -8.65
CA VAL A 807 25.63 9.72 -9.69
C VAL A 807 26.25 10.07 -11.05
N ALA A 808 26.28 11.34 -11.45
CA ALA A 808 26.93 11.75 -12.71
C ALA A 808 28.44 11.40 -12.73
N MET A 809 29.13 11.51 -11.58
CA MET A 809 30.54 11.11 -11.47
C MET A 809 30.74 9.60 -11.60
N VAL A 810 29.78 8.79 -11.15
CA VAL A 810 29.84 7.32 -11.27
C VAL A 810 30.05 6.87 -12.72
N TYR A 811 29.41 7.54 -13.68
CA TYR A 811 29.51 7.18 -15.08
C TYR A 811 30.85 7.52 -15.75
N THR A 812 31.75 8.23 -15.08
CA THR A 812 33.04 8.65 -15.67
C THR A 812 34.26 8.33 -14.80
N THR A 813 34.06 7.77 -13.62
CA THR A 813 35.11 7.52 -12.63
C THR A 813 35.69 6.11 -12.72
N GLU A 814 37.03 5.99 -12.75
CA GLU A 814 37.72 4.70 -12.65
C GLU A 814 37.43 4.03 -11.29
N GLY A 815 37.03 2.77 -11.30
CA GLY A 815 36.50 2.04 -10.14
C GLY A 815 34.97 1.92 -10.09
N CYS A 816 34.25 2.59 -11.01
CA CYS A 816 32.80 2.52 -11.15
C CYS A 816 32.35 1.79 -12.44
N GLU A 817 33.22 0.97 -13.03
CA GLU A 817 33.00 0.37 -14.36
C GLU A 817 31.73 -0.50 -14.41
N ARG A 818 31.26 -1.01 -13.27
CA ARG A 818 29.98 -1.74 -13.14
C ARG A 818 28.78 -0.92 -13.63
N TYR A 819 28.81 0.39 -13.42
CA TYR A 819 27.72 1.31 -13.74
C TYR A 819 27.90 2.00 -15.10
N GLN A 820 29.04 1.79 -15.74
CA GLN A 820 29.42 2.44 -16.98
C GLN A 820 29.04 1.55 -18.16
N ALA A 821 27.81 1.70 -18.64
CA ALA A 821 27.46 1.13 -19.93
C ALA A 821 28.32 1.78 -21.04
N GLU A 822 28.61 1.06 -22.12
CA GLU A 822 29.23 1.66 -23.30
C GLU A 822 28.14 2.07 -24.30
N CYS A 823 28.45 2.95 -25.25
CA CYS A 823 27.54 3.20 -26.37
C CYS A 823 27.18 1.89 -27.07
N GLY A 824 25.87 1.62 -27.18
CA GLY A 824 25.36 0.36 -27.70
C GLY A 824 25.28 -0.79 -26.70
N GLY A 825 25.58 -0.53 -25.42
CA GLY A 825 25.37 -1.49 -24.35
C GLY A 825 23.88 -1.71 -24.12
N GLU A 826 23.47 -2.95 -23.89
CA GLU A 826 22.07 -3.32 -23.65
C GLU A 826 21.47 -2.54 -22.47
N CYS A 827 22.25 -2.34 -21.41
CA CYS A 827 21.87 -1.56 -20.24
C CYS A 827 22.07 -0.06 -20.36
N ALA A 828 22.42 0.46 -21.54
CA ALA A 828 22.59 1.89 -21.74
C ALA A 828 21.26 2.64 -21.90
N GLY A 829 20.11 1.95 -21.98
CA GLY A 829 18.79 2.58 -22.16
C GLY A 829 18.40 2.77 -23.63
N ALA A 830 17.11 3.01 -23.90
CA ALA A 830 16.61 3.20 -25.25
C ALA A 830 17.05 4.55 -25.83
N CYS A 831 17.48 4.59 -27.09
CA CYS A 831 17.98 5.84 -27.70
C CYS A 831 16.89 6.91 -27.88
N CYS A 832 15.62 6.51 -27.98
CA CYS A 832 14.54 7.37 -28.49
C CYS A 832 13.72 7.99 -27.37
N GLU A 833 13.95 7.56 -26.13
CA GLU A 833 13.26 8.02 -24.94
C GLU A 833 14.28 8.55 -23.94
N PRO A 834 13.96 9.60 -23.18
CA PRO A 834 14.82 10.08 -22.12
C PRO A 834 14.93 9.03 -21.02
N HIS A 835 16.11 8.87 -20.44
CA HIS A 835 16.33 7.99 -19.30
C HIS A 835 17.45 8.52 -18.39
N PHE A 836 17.57 7.89 -17.22
CA PHE A 836 18.64 8.19 -16.29
C PHE A 836 19.96 7.56 -16.76
N GLY A 837 21.05 8.31 -16.63
CA GLY A 837 22.38 7.90 -17.07
C GLY A 837 22.68 8.27 -18.54
N PRO A 838 23.97 8.30 -18.93
CA PRO A 838 24.39 8.61 -20.30
C PRO A 838 24.29 7.39 -21.24
N TRP A 839 24.52 7.63 -22.53
CA TRP A 839 24.52 6.65 -23.64
C TRP A 839 23.15 6.08 -23.97
N CYS A 840 23.10 5.23 -24.99
CA CYS A 840 21.91 4.44 -25.35
C CYS A 840 22.33 3.11 -26.00
N ASN A 841 21.36 2.21 -26.16
CA ASN A 841 21.57 0.79 -26.50
C ASN A 841 21.84 0.48 -27.98
N ASP A 842 21.87 1.49 -28.87
CA ASP A 842 22.39 1.33 -30.23
C ASP A 842 23.68 2.13 -30.42
N ALA A 843 24.78 1.43 -30.69
CA ALA A 843 26.11 2.04 -30.78
C ALA A 843 26.19 3.13 -31.87
N VAL A 844 25.53 2.92 -33.01
CA VAL A 844 25.59 3.85 -34.14
C VAL A 844 24.80 5.10 -33.82
N CYS A 845 23.61 4.94 -33.23
CA CYS A 845 22.82 6.06 -32.79
C CYS A 845 23.50 6.83 -31.66
N CYS A 846 23.97 6.13 -30.64
CA CYS A 846 24.68 6.69 -29.49
C CYS A 846 25.88 7.52 -29.92
N ASP A 847 26.79 6.96 -30.74
CA ASP A 847 27.96 7.68 -31.26
C ASP A 847 27.55 8.95 -32.03
N ALA A 848 26.47 8.89 -32.80
CA ALA A 848 25.98 10.02 -33.58
C ALA A 848 25.42 11.14 -32.69
N VAL A 849 24.69 10.80 -31.62
CA VAL A 849 24.17 11.76 -30.63
C VAL A 849 25.31 12.34 -29.78
N CYS A 850 26.28 11.51 -29.33
CA CYS A 850 27.45 11.96 -28.58
C CYS A 850 28.28 13.04 -29.30
N LEU A 851 28.32 12.99 -30.64
CA LEU A 851 29.02 13.98 -31.45
C LEU A 851 28.28 15.32 -31.54
N VAL A 852 26.96 15.31 -31.32
CA VAL A 852 26.14 16.53 -31.27
C VAL A 852 26.27 17.18 -29.91
N ASP A 853 26.08 16.41 -28.85
CA ASP A 853 26.28 16.87 -27.47
C ASP A 853 26.97 15.79 -26.61
N PHE A 854 28.11 16.18 -26.04
CA PHE A 854 28.90 15.31 -25.17
C PHE A 854 28.22 15.06 -23.81
N TYR A 855 27.27 15.91 -23.41
CA TYR A 855 26.46 15.73 -22.21
C TYR A 855 25.69 14.40 -22.23
N CYS A 856 25.16 14.01 -23.39
CA CYS A 856 24.45 12.74 -23.60
C CYS A 856 25.31 11.50 -23.29
N CYS A 857 26.63 11.65 -23.23
CA CYS A 857 27.59 10.55 -23.10
C CYS A 857 28.50 10.68 -21.88
N THR A 858 28.17 11.61 -20.99
CA THR A 858 28.89 11.81 -19.73
C THR A 858 28.00 12.08 -18.54
N THR A 859 26.77 12.53 -18.75
CA THR A 859 25.89 12.93 -17.64
C THR A 859 24.54 12.23 -17.72
N LEU A 860 23.73 12.50 -18.75
CA LEU A 860 22.36 12.00 -18.82
C LEU A 860 21.84 11.97 -20.26
N TRP A 861 21.03 10.98 -20.58
CA TRP A 861 20.26 10.89 -21.82
C TRP A 861 18.90 11.57 -21.64
N ASP A 862 18.88 12.89 -21.74
CA ASP A 862 17.68 13.69 -21.51
C ASP A 862 16.76 13.77 -22.75
N ALA A 863 15.68 14.55 -22.63
CA ALA A 863 14.76 14.77 -23.73
C ALA A 863 15.43 15.40 -24.96
N PHE A 864 16.51 16.17 -24.77
CA PHE A 864 17.29 16.70 -25.89
C PHE A 864 18.05 15.56 -26.59
N CYS A 865 18.74 14.68 -25.87
CA CYS A 865 19.42 13.52 -26.43
C CYS A 865 18.46 12.62 -27.22
N ALA A 866 17.31 12.30 -26.63
CA ALA A 866 16.24 11.53 -27.27
C ALA A 866 15.69 12.24 -28.53
N SER A 867 15.44 13.55 -28.46
CA SER A 867 14.97 14.31 -29.64
C SER A 867 15.99 14.31 -30.78
N VAL A 868 17.29 14.44 -30.46
CA VAL A 868 18.37 14.35 -31.46
C VAL A 868 18.43 12.95 -32.05
N ALA A 869 18.25 11.91 -31.24
CA ALA A 869 18.20 10.53 -31.72
C ALA A 869 17.05 10.32 -32.70
N ASN A 870 15.84 10.76 -32.36
CA ASN A 870 14.64 10.58 -33.19
C ASN A 870 14.78 11.21 -34.59
N VAL A 871 15.49 12.33 -34.72
CA VAL A 871 15.66 13.03 -36.02
C VAL A 871 16.98 12.73 -36.74
N ASN A 872 17.89 11.97 -36.12
CA ASN A 872 19.21 11.68 -36.70
C ASN A 872 19.13 10.48 -37.66
N PRO A 873 19.50 10.63 -38.94
CA PRO A 873 19.44 9.53 -39.90
C PRO A 873 20.29 8.30 -39.51
N SER A 874 21.31 8.50 -38.68
CA SER A 874 22.14 7.40 -38.15
C SER A 874 21.38 6.54 -37.13
N CYS A 875 20.34 7.10 -36.52
CA CYS A 875 19.51 6.47 -35.49
C CYS A 875 18.26 5.78 -36.04
N GLN A 876 17.95 5.86 -37.33
CA GLN A 876 16.69 5.34 -37.91
C GLN A 876 16.39 3.86 -37.60
N LYS A 877 17.44 3.06 -37.32
CA LYS A 877 17.28 1.67 -36.89
C LYS A 877 16.83 1.54 -35.43
N ALA A 878 17.38 2.40 -34.55
CA ALA A 878 17.07 2.41 -33.13
C ALA A 878 15.76 3.17 -32.85
N CYS A 879 15.54 4.26 -33.58
CA CYS A 879 14.37 5.13 -33.54
C CYS A 879 13.67 5.08 -34.91
N PRO A 880 12.92 4.01 -35.20
CA PRO A 880 12.12 3.97 -36.41
C PRO A 880 10.97 4.97 -36.31
N ASP A 881 10.69 5.65 -37.42
CA ASP A 881 9.52 6.50 -37.53
C ASP A 881 8.23 5.69 -37.29
N PRO A 882 7.27 6.20 -36.49
CA PRO A 882 6.02 5.50 -36.23
C PRO A 882 5.21 5.35 -37.52
N GLU A 883 4.52 4.21 -37.69
CA GLU A 883 3.78 3.93 -38.94
C GLU A 883 2.53 4.81 -39.06
N CYS A 884 2.15 5.18 -40.29
CA CYS A 884 0.88 5.85 -40.57
C CYS A 884 -0.32 5.10 -39.94
N GLY A 885 -1.16 5.82 -39.20
CA GLY A 885 -2.37 5.27 -38.57
C GLY A 885 -2.18 4.77 -37.14
N THR A 886 -0.97 4.83 -36.60
CA THR A 886 -0.68 4.45 -35.21
C THR A 886 -0.90 5.64 -34.26
N PRO A 887 -1.41 5.44 -33.04
CA PRO A 887 -1.56 6.53 -32.05
C PRO A 887 -0.25 7.28 -31.78
N GLU A 888 0.88 6.56 -31.78
CA GLU A 888 2.23 7.05 -31.52
C GLU A 888 2.74 7.98 -32.62
N ALA A 889 2.19 7.86 -33.83
CA ALA A 889 2.48 8.78 -34.93
C ALA A 889 1.94 10.19 -34.72
N GLY A 890 1.15 10.47 -33.67
CA GLY A 890 0.69 11.82 -33.37
C GLY A 890 -0.51 12.27 -34.23
N ALA A 891 -1.16 13.36 -33.84
CA ALA A 891 -2.42 13.77 -34.47
C ALA A 891 -2.21 14.41 -35.85
N CYS A 892 -2.86 13.87 -36.90
CA CYS A 892 -2.68 14.35 -38.28
C CYS A 892 -2.96 15.85 -38.50
N CYS A 893 -3.84 16.44 -37.71
CA CYS A 893 -4.31 17.80 -37.92
C CYS A 893 -3.43 18.85 -37.24
N TYR A 894 -2.44 18.42 -36.45
CA TYR A 894 -1.57 19.28 -35.66
C TYR A 894 -0.10 18.94 -35.94
N PRO A 895 0.81 19.93 -35.93
CA PRO A 895 2.23 19.64 -36.05
C PRO A 895 2.73 18.90 -34.82
N HIS A 896 3.66 17.98 -35.02
CA HIS A 896 4.35 17.25 -33.94
C HIS A 896 5.72 16.77 -34.44
N ASP A 897 6.56 16.32 -33.51
CA ASP A 897 7.98 16.04 -33.80
C ASP A 897 8.23 14.67 -34.44
N ASN A 898 7.23 13.80 -34.50
CA ASN A 898 7.28 12.51 -35.19
C ASN A 898 6.95 12.65 -36.69
N ALA A 899 7.47 11.76 -37.53
CA ALA A 899 6.97 11.56 -38.89
C ALA A 899 5.62 10.81 -38.88
N ASN A 900 4.88 10.88 -39.99
CA ASN A 900 3.55 10.25 -40.15
C ASN A 900 2.48 10.86 -39.22
N CYS A 901 1.29 10.26 -39.15
CA CYS A 901 0.24 10.66 -38.23
C CYS A 901 -0.78 9.53 -37.98
N ASN A 902 -1.62 9.68 -36.97
CA ASN A 902 -2.48 8.65 -36.38
C ASN A 902 -3.74 8.26 -37.16
N ASP A 903 -3.99 8.86 -38.32
CA ASP A 903 -5.03 8.42 -39.27
C ASP A 903 -4.36 7.92 -40.54
N GLU A 904 -4.47 6.61 -40.79
CA GLU A 904 -3.77 5.93 -41.90
C GLU A 904 -4.11 6.57 -43.26
N THR A 905 -5.38 6.94 -43.46
CA THR A 905 -5.85 7.48 -44.74
C THR A 905 -5.36 8.91 -44.94
N CYS A 906 -5.41 9.73 -43.90
CA CYS A 906 -4.90 11.09 -43.93
C CYS A 906 -3.38 11.11 -44.10
N CYS A 907 -2.69 10.30 -43.32
CA CYS A 907 -1.25 10.13 -43.38
C CYS A 907 -0.81 9.79 -44.80
N ALA A 908 -1.36 8.71 -45.38
CA ALA A 908 -1.02 8.30 -46.75
C ALA A 908 -1.33 9.37 -47.81
N ALA A 909 -2.39 10.16 -47.62
CA ALA A 909 -2.74 11.25 -48.52
C ALA A 909 -1.72 12.41 -48.46
N VAL A 910 -1.30 12.80 -47.26
CA VAL A 910 -0.29 13.83 -47.05
C VAL A 910 1.08 13.36 -47.52
N CYS A 911 1.50 12.13 -47.20
CA CYS A 911 2.77 11.54 -47.67
C CYS A 911 2.88 11.52 -49.20
N ALA A 912 1.76 11.28 -49.90
CA ALA A 912 1.73 11.26 -51.36
C ALA A 912 1.92 12.66 -51.98
N LEU A 913 1.64 13.72 -51.21
CA LEU A 913 1.80 15.11 -51.62
C LEU A 913 3.18 15.64 -51.24
N ASP A 914 3.62 15.35 -50.02
CA ASP A 914 4.95 15.67 -49.53
C ASP A 914 5.52 14.49 -48.71
N ALA A 915 6.50 13.82 -49.28
CA ALA A 915 7.14 12.67 -48.63
C ALA A 915 7.91 13.08 -47.38
N THR A 916 8.34 14.35 -47.23
CA THR A 916 9.07 14.79 -46.02
C THR A 916 8.22 14.74 -44.76
N CYS A 917 6.89 14.76 -44.90
CA CYS A 917 5.96 14.57 -43.77
C CYS A 917 6.03 13.16 -43.16
N CYS A 918 6.55 12.20 -43.92
CA CYS A 918 6.55 10.78 -43.59
C CYS A 918 7.97 10.21 -43.52
N ASP A 919 8.96 11.00 -43.96
CA ASP A 919 10.39 10.67 -43.94
C ASP A 919 11.19 11.50 -42.94
N ALA A 920 10.59 12.52 -42.29
CA ALA A 920 11.33 13.42 -41.38
C ALA A 920 10.51 13.91 -40.18
N VAL A 921 9.47 14.72 -40.40
CA VAL A 921 8.67 15.30 -39.31
C VAL A 921 7.32 15.78 -39.83
N TRP A 922 6.27 15.59 -39.04
CA TRP A 922 4.95 16.12 -39.32
C TRP A 922 4.83 17.57 -38.88
N ASP A 923 5.51 18.46 -39.61
CA ASP A 923 5.57 19.88 -39.28
C ASP A 923 4.27 20.65 -39.63
N GLY A 924 4.29 21.97 -39.44
CA GLY A 924 3.13 22.83 -39.75
C GLY A 924 2.71 22.81 -41.22
N VAL A 925 3.58 22.43 -42.16
CA VAL A 925 3.22 22.24 -43.57
C VAL A 925 2.44 20.94 -43.72
N CYS A 926 2.89 19.86 -43.10
CA CYS A 926 2.22 18.56 -43.11
C CYS A 926 0.81 18.65 -42.51
N ALA A 927 0.69 19.27 -41.33
CA ALA A 927 -0.59 19.57 -40.72
C ALA A 927 -1.47 20.47 -41.61
N SER A 928 -0.89 21.44 -42.33
CA SER A 928 -1.65 22.27 -43.27
C SER A 928 -2.17 21.48 -44.47
N ILE A 929 -1.38 20.55 -45.01
CA ILE A 929 -1.80 19.67 -46.11
C ILE A 929 -2.92 18.75 -45.60
N ALA A 930 -2.76 18.20 -44.40
CA ALA A 930 -3.76 17.37 -43.74
C ALA A 930 -5.10 18.11 -43.57
N ASN A 931 -5.06 19.35 -43.07
CA ASN A 931 -6.26 20.18 -42.92
C ASN A 931 -6.97 20.48 -44.25
N SER A 932 -6.25 20.51 -45.38
CA SER A 932 -6.85 20.73 -46.70
C SER A 932 -7.37 19.47 -47.38
N GLU A 933 -6.73 18.33 -47.16
CA GLU A 933 -6.94 17.11 -47.95
C GLU A 933 -7.64 16.00 -47.16
N CYS A 934 -7.59 16.04 -45.83
CA CYS A 934 -8.13 14.99 -44.98
C CYS A 934 -9.48 15.36 -44.36
N ALA A 935 -10.44 14.44 -44.48
CA ALA A 935 -11.76 14.60 -43.87
C ALA A 935 -11.73 14.60 -42.33
N VAL A 936 -10.75 13.91 -41.72
CA VAL A 936 -10.59 13.82 -40.26
C VAL A 936 -10.31 15.18 -39.61
N CYS A 937 -9.76 16.13 -40.37
CA CYS A 937 -9.44 17.47 -39.89
C CYS A 937 -10.57 18.49 -40.08
N GLU A 938 -11.72 18.08 -40.67
CA GLU A 938 -12.94 18.88 -40.89
C GLU A 938 -12.73 20.29 -41.50
N GLY A 939 -11.57 20.56 -42.12
CA GLY A 939 -11.20 21.89 -42.60
C GLY A 939 -11.00 22.93 -41.49
N GLY A 940 -10.53 22.49 -40.30
CA GLY A 940 -10.28 23.32 -39.14
C GLY A 940 -9.34 24.51 -39.39
N ILE A 941 -9.48 25.55 -38.56
CA ILE A 941 -8.56 26.69 -38.55
C ILE A 941 -7.19 26.16 -38.11
N SER A 942 -6.14 26.49 -38.85
CA SER A 942 -4.75 26.11 -38.54
C SER A 942 -3.83 27.34 -38.56
N CYS A 943 -2.57 27.16 -38.17
CA CYS A 943 -1.58 28.22 -38.24
C CYS A 943 -1.45 28.85 -39.63
N GLY A 944 -1.71 30.15 -39.71
CA GLY A 944 -1.69 30.90 -40.96
C GLY A 944 -3.01 30.91 -41.72
N SER A 945 -4.06 30.31 -41.16
CA SER A 945 -5.39 30.41 -41.74
C SER A 945 -5.83 31.87 -41.79
N SER A 946 -6.36 32.28 -42.94
CA SER A 946 -6.91 33.63 -43.12
C SER A 946 -8.16 33.90 -42.26
N THR A 947 -8.77 32.83 -41.71
CA THR A 947 -9.88 32.92 -40.77
C THR A 947 -9.43 32.88 -39.31
N ALA A 948 -8.16 32.56 -39.03
CA ALA A 948 -7.60 32.71 -37.68
C ALA A 948 -7.46 34.19 -37.31
N GLY A 949 -7.46 34.49 -36.01
CA GLY A 949 -7.23 35.84 -35.52
C GLY A 949 -5.81 36.35 -35.76
N SER A 950 -5.54 37.61 -35.45
CA SER A 950 -4.22 38.19 -35.64
C SER A 950 -3.23 37.68 -34.59
N CYS A 951 -2.02 37.31 -35.00
CA CYS A 951 -0.97 36.86 -34.05
C CYS A 951 -0.59 37.90 -33.00
N CYS A 952 -0.91 39.17 -33.28
CA CYS A 952 -0.54 40.30 -32.46
C CYS A 952 -1.65 40.75 -31.50
N ASN A 953 -2.80 40.06 -31.46
CA ASN A 953 -3.92 40.40 -30.60
C ASN A 953 -4.54 39.14 -30.01
N GLU A 954 -5.04 39.24 -28.78
CA GLU A 954 -5.76 38.16 -28.13
C GLU A 954 -7.06 37.87 -28.88
N HIS A 955 -7.43 36.60 -28.97
CA HIS A 955 -8.74 36.21 -29.45
C HIS A 955 -9.25 34.95 -28.74
N GLU A 956 -10.33 35.14 -28.00
CA GLU A 956 -10.81 34.24 -26.94
C GLU A 956 -11.59 33.00 -27.43
N LYS A 957 -11.65 32.72 -28.75
CA LYS A 957 -12.55 31.67 -29.27
C LYS A 957 -11.92 30.63 -30.19
N GLU A 958 -10.72 30.89 -30.67
CA GLU A 958 -10.10 30.08 -31.71
C GLU A 958 -8.59 29.98 -31.41
N PRO A 959 -8.01 28.76 -31.33
CA PRO A 959 -6.55 28.59 -31.35
C PRO A 959 -5.96 29.07 -32.69
N TYR A 960 -4.64 29.23 -32.74
CA TYR A 960 -3.86 29.67 -33.92
C TYR A 960 -4.02 31.14 -34.33
N CYS A 961 -3.06 31.64 -35.09
CA CYS A 961 -3.12 32.98 -35.65
C CYS A 961 -2.83 33.01 -37.16
N ASN A 962 -3.18 34.11 -37.80
CA ASN A 962 -3.20 34.27 -39.26
C ASN A 962 -1.84 34.39 -39.96
N ASN A 963 -0.73 34.31 -39.23
CA ASN A 963 0.62 34.22 -39.82
C ASN A 963 1.21 32.86 -39.51
N ALA A 964 1.30 31.99 -40.52
CA ALA A 964 1.76 30.61 -40.37
C ALA A 964 3.09 30.50 -39.63
N LYS A 965 4.07 31.33 -40.00
CA LYS A 965 5.43 31.25 -39.41
C LYS A 965 5.46 31.70 -37.96
N CYS A 966 4.73 32.77 -37.66
CA CYS A 966 4.65 33.24 -36.28
C CYS A 966 3.85 32.26 -35.42
N CYS A 967 2.74 31.77 -35.97
CA CYS A 967 1.86 30.82 -35.32
C CYS A 967 2.60 29.54 -34.93
N VAL A 968 3.23 28.87 -35.91
CA VAL A 968 3.95 27.61 -35.68
C VAL A 968 5.08 27.79 -34.66
N LEU A 969 5.81 28.90 -34.70
CA LEU A 969 6.91 29.16 -33.77
C LEU A 969 6.45 29.41 -32.33
N VAL A 970 5.27 30.00 -32.14
CA VAL A 970 4.67 30.19 -30.82
C VAL A 970 4.06 28.86 -30.34
N CYS A 971 3.37 28.11 -31.20
CA CYS A 971 2.85 26.78 -30.88
C CYS A 971 3.93 25.80 -30.42
N SER A 972 5.13 25.86 -31.03
CA SER A 972 6.23 24.97 -30.66
C SER A 972 6.88 25.32 -29.32
N LEU A 973 6.56 26.47 -28.74
CA LEU A 973 7.05 26.89 -27.42
C LEU A 973 5.98 26.78 -26.34
N ASP A 974 4.71 26.97 -26.73
CA ASP A 974 3.55 26.83 -25.86
C ASP A 974 2.40 26.27 -26.69
N GLU A 975 2.15 24.97 -26.53
CA GLU A 975 1.14 24.24 -27.28
C GLU A 975 -0.30 24.69 -26.94
N THR A 976 -0.51 25.27 -25.75
CA THR A 976 -1.84 25.76 -25.33
C THR A 976 -2.34 26.89 -26.22
N CYS A 977 -1.43 27.67 -26.83
CA CYS A 977 -1.75 28.67 -27.85
C CYS A 977 -2.46 28.09 -29.08
N CYS A 978 -2.33 26.79 -29.27
CA CYS A 978 -2.69 26.05 -30.47
C CYS A 978 -3.63 24.87 -30.16
N ILE A 979 -4.03 24.73 -28.89
CA ILE A 979 -5.01 23.77 -28.40
C ILE A 979 -6.17 24.51 -27.74
N ASP A 980 -5.88 25.44 -26.82
CA ASP A 980 -6.88 26.10 -25.97
C ASP A 980 -7.30 27.47 -26.49
N GLY A 981 -6.35 28.28 -26.99
CA GLY A 981 -6.67 29.60 -27.55
C GLY A 981 -5.50 30.58 -27.58
N TRP A 982 -5.62 31.63 -28.39
CA TRP A 982 -4.58 32.65 -28.52
C TRP A 982 -4.72 33.77 -27.48
N ASP A 983 -4.13 33.55 -26.31
CA ASP A 983 -4.25 34.41 -25.13
C ASP A 983 -3.12 35.45 -24.99
N THR A 984 -3.06 36.13 -23.84
CA THR A 984 -2.04 37.14 -23.54
C THR A 984 -0.61 36.59 -23.59
N THR A 985 -0.40 35.33 -23.20
CA THR A 985 0.91 34.66 -23.21
C THR A 985 1.35 34.42 -24.65
N CYS A 986 0.44 33.91 -25.49
CA CYS A 986 0.66 33.69 -26.91
C CYS A 986 1.03 34.98 -27.66
N VAL A 987 0.34 36.08 -27.35
CA VAL A 987 0.63 37.40 -27.94
C VAL A 987 2.00 37.93 -27.49
N LYS A 988 2.39 37.73 -26.23
CA LYS A 988 3.72 38.13 -25.75
C LYS A 988 4.84 37.35 -26.43
N LEU A 989 4.67 36.03 -26.58
CA LEU A 989 5.60 35.18 -27.34
C LEU A 989 5.68 35.66 -28.80
N ALA A 990 4.53 35.93 -29.43
CA ALA A 990 4.47 36.45 -30.80
C ALA A 990 5.15 37.83 -30.95
N GLN A 991 5.04 38.72 -29.97
CA GLN A 991 5.72 40.02 -29.98
C GLN A 991 7.24 39.86 -29.96
N ILE A 992 7.74 38.97 -29.10
CA ILE A 992 9.18 38.70 -28.94
C ILE A 992 9.75 38.03 -30.21
N LEU A 993 9.06 37.03 -30.72
CA LEU A 993 9.59 36.12 -31.73
C LEU A 993 9.29 36.58 -33.17
N CYS A 994 8.17 37.27 -33.38
CA CYS A 994 7.67 37.60 -34.71
C CYS A 994 7.66 39.10 -35.03
N GLY A 995 7.92 39.96 -34.03
CA GLY A 995 7.98 41.42 -34.23
C GLY A 995 6.62 42.08 -34.48
N CYS A 996 5.61 41.71 -33.70
CA CYS A 996 4.34 42.43 -33.62
C CYS A 996 4.53 43.80 -32.95
N ASN A 997 4.10 44.89 -33.60
CA ASN A 997 4.02 46.23 -33.00
C ASN A 997 2.58 46.62 -32.71
#